data_AF-A0A351V8M7-F1
#
_entry.id   AF-A0A351V8M7-F1
#
_cell.length_a   1.000
_cell.length_b   1.000
_cell.length_c   1.000
_cell.angle_alpha   90.00
_cell.angle_beta   90.00
_cell.angle_gamma   90.00
#
_symmetry.space_group_name_H-M   'P 1'
#
loop_
_entity.id
_entity.type
_entity.pdbx_description
1 polymer ?
#
loop_
_entity_poly.entity_id
_entity_poly.type
_entity_poly.pdbx_seq_one_letter_code
_entity_poly.pdbx_strand_id
1 'polypeptide(L)'
;TEQAGKPEIQILAESGFYEKDIWLEVKLEKKGRVFYTDDGSVPDRKEGESTYLYKEPIFLVAGEEETVKVYRFLAMYKDGTESEVITNTYFMGKNIKERYDTMVISLSAQNDDLYGYENGIFVEGKLRANWEKEHPDEEAVFSTAANYNVRGRESERNVHIEIFDTDGSRVVAQDGGIRISGNFTRQSEQKSFKLYARKEYDSTNNRFCFPLFDNMRSVRDGTAVDKYKSLKIRNTGNDRSEGFIRDELGMTLAAQAGFADTQSVRPVCVYINGVYKGLYWMHSDYDEEYFEEKYGKFDGKMVVIGSSETNMQENQEDETESQCAMEYNQLYARYSDMDLTEDEAYRSLNQFIDVENYLQYYALEIYMANKDWPYNNIQAYRYVAAEDSGYRENSVFDGRYRYLLYDVDTSMGLGTIRETLNPDQSFETLALLEERGYAPLFSALMEREDCRQYFVSYVCDLLNGVYSEENVSDVLGKMHQLRKNEMRKYIEESIRNPELPEIGEPYLEMQMDCIRAWAETAPDSMLEGMRKKWGLGEIYTIYLHLKDGEGAAVNGLTVTEPEFTGRYLSGCGTVLKPVLPSGRKFVCWEINGERYEEEEIPVEEEMLEDGILYAVLYTEEKDGGLELSEIKAKGKGDYILLTNRSGEALDTYGYYLMDKEKVSHINYLKKTILAPGESILVGCRNYEGTDAFMKVNFNLKKENEVILACAGKGIIERLTLPDFGMERGVYRKDWITGNWQEERWQPDGT
;
A
#
# COMPACT_ATOMS: atom_id res chain seq x y z
N THR A 1 10.01 -14.17 30.30
CA THR A 1 9.14 -15.02 31.16
C THR A 1 8.50 -14.16 32.21
N GLU A 2 7.50 -13.41 31.81
CA GLU A 2 6.42 -12.95 32.70
C GLU A 2 5.25 -13.88 32.42
N GLN A 3 4.58 -14.34 33.47
CA GLN A 3 3.47 -15.27 33.39
C GLN A 3 2.33 -14.60 32.62
N ALA A 4 2.16 -14.93 31.34
CA ALA A 4 0.87 -14.83 30.69
C ALA A 4 -0.08 -15.69 31.52
N GLY A 5 -0.97 -15.05 32.28
CA GLY A 5 -2.03 -15.74 33.00
C GLY A 5 -2.80 -16.59 31.99
N LYS A 6 -3.00 -17.87 32.30
CA LYS A 6 -3.90 -18.70 31.50
C LYS A 6 -5.27 -18.01 31.44
N PRO A 7 -5.99 -18.09 30.31
CA PRO A 7 -7.31 -17.49 30.20
C PRO A 7 -8.24 -18.16 31.22
N GLU A 8 -8.82 -17.37 32.12
CA GLU A 8 -9.65 -17.90 33.21
C GLU A 8 -10.98 -18.51 32.70
N ILE A 9 -11.38 -18.12 31.47
CA ILE A 9 -12.47 -18.68 30.67
C ILE A 9 -11.88 -19.26 29.36
N GLN A 10 -12.29 -20.48 29.01
CA GLN A 10 -11.86 -21.16 27.77
C GLN A 10 -13.08 -21.56 26.95
N ILE A 11 -13.13 -21.10 25.69
CA ILE A 11 -14.09 -21.57 24.69
C ILE A 11 -13.43 -22.67 23.87
N LEU A 12 -14.04 -23.85 23.76
CA LEU A 12 -13.40 -25.01 23.11
C LEU A 12 -13.34 -24.90 21.58
N ALA A 13 -14.28 -24.18 20.97
CA ALA A 13 -14.25 -23.86 19.56
C ALA A 13 -13.56 -22.52 19.36
N GLU A 14 -12.61 -22.47 18.42
CA GLU A 14 -11.90 -21.23 18.08
C GLU A 14 -12.81 -20.31 17.25
N SER A 15 -12.54 -19.01 17.28
CA SER A 15 -13.17 -18.06 16.36
C SER A 15 -12.71 -18.36 14.93
N GLY A 16 -13.62 -18.35 13.93
CA GLY A 16 -13.26 -18.65 12.54
C GLY A 16 -14.37 -19.30 11.71
N PHE A 17 -13.96 -19.98 10.63
CA PHE A 17 -14.84 -20.54 9.60
C PHE A 17 -15.18 -22.02 9.84
N TYR A 18 -16.46 -22.36 9.77
CA TYR A 18 -16.99 -23.69 10.07
C TYR A 18 -17.96 -24.22 9.00
N GLU A 19 -17.57 -25.33 8.38
CA GLU A 19 -18.37 -26.07 7.38
C GLU A 19 -19.29 -27.14 7.99
N LYS A 20 -19.20 -27.33 9.31
CA LYS A 20 -19.95 -28.33 10.06
C LYS A 20 -20.53 -27.72 11.31
N ASP A 21 -21.60 -28.31 11.80
CA ASP A 21 -22.20 -27.95 13.07
C ASP A 21 -21.19 -28.05 14.22
N ILE A 22 -21.25 -27.12 15.15
CA ILE A 22 -20.38 -27.07 16.33
C ILE A 22 -21.16 -26.80 17.61
N TRP A 23 -20.53 -27.16 18.73
CA TRP A 23 -21.01 -26.83 20.06
C TRP A 23 -20.02 -25.87 20.73
N LEU A 24 -20.51 -24.71 21.15
CA LEU A 24 -19.72 -23.77 21.94
C LEU A 24 -19.77 -24.19 23.41
N GLU A 25 -18.75 -24.94 23.81
CA GLU A 25 -18.51 -25.32 25.19
C GLU A 25 -17.62 -24.29 25.89
N VAL A 26 -18.11 -23.76 27.02
CA VAL A 26 -17.36 -22.85 27.88
C VAL A 26 -16.89 -23.58 29.12
N LYS A 27 -15.58 -23.55 29.36
CA LYS A 27 -14.95 -24.06 30.58
C LYS A 27 -14.41 -22.91 31.41
N LEU A 28 -14.59 -23.01 32.73
CA LEU A 28 -14.00 -22.10 33.70
C LEU A 28 -12.92 -22.83 34.49
N GLU A 29 -11.77 -22.17 34.67
CA GLU A 29 -10.73 -22.69 35.58
C GLU A 29 -11.12 -22.51 37.06
N LYS A 30 -11.98 -21.53 37.36
CA LYS A 30 -12.48 -21.22 38.70
C LYS A 30 -14.00 -21.37 38.78
N LYS A 31 -14.53 -21.66 39.98
CA LYS A 31 -15.99 -21.72 40.17
C LYS A 31 -16.61 -20.32 39.99
N GLY A 32 -17.49 -20.18 39.01
CA GLY A 32 -18.19 -18.94 38.70
C GLY A 32 -19.48 -19.18 37.92
N ARG A 33 -20.05 -18.08 37.40
CA ARG A 33 -21.15 -18.07 36.43
C ARG A 33 -20.65 -17.39 35.16
N VAL A 34 -21.09 -17.82 33.99
CA VAL A 34 -20.74 -17.17 32.71
C VAL A 34 -21.98 -16.51 32.14
N PHE A 35 -21.87 -15.25 31.77
CA PHE A 35 -22.87 -14.50 31.04
C PHE A 35 -22.40 -14.30 29.61
N TYR A 36 -23.32 -14.27 28.66
CA TYR A 36 -22.98 -14.05 27.27
C TYR A 36 -24.04 -13.24 26.53
N THR A 37 -23.63 -12.65 25.41
CA THR A 37 -24.48 -11.97 24.43
C THR A 37 -24.22 -12.58 23.05
N ASP A 38 -25.18 -12.43 22.14
CA ASP A 38 -25.09 -12.91 20.75
C ASP A 38 -25.36 -11.82 19.70
N ASP A 39 -25.38 -10.56 20.14
CA ASP A 39 -25.71 -9.35 19.37
C ASP A 39 -24.53 -8.34 19.28
N GLY A 40 -23.35 -8.74 19.77
CA GLY A 40 -22.14 -7.90 19.80
C GLY A 40 -22.04 -6.95 21.01
N SER A 41 -23.09 -6.79 21.82
CA SER A 41 -23.05 -5.99 23.06
C SER A 41 -22.16 -6.64 24.12
N VAL A 42 -21.55 -5.84 25.01
CA VAL A 42 -20.79 -6.38 26.15
C VAL A 42 -21.75 -7.04 27.15
N PRO A 43 -21.50 -8.28 27.61
CA PRO A 43 -22.37 -8.94 28.58
C PRO A 43 -22.44 -8.21 29.92
N ASP A 44 -23.64 -8.13 30.48
CA ASP A 44 -23.89 -7.65 31.83
C ASP A 44 -23.50 -8.69 32.90
N ARG A 45 -23.43 -8.24 34.16
CA ARG A 45 -23.15 -9.09 35.34
C ARG A 45 -24.36 -9.90 35.82
N LYS A 46 -25.46 -9.89 35.06
CA LYS A 46 -26.75 -10.55 35.36
C LYS A 46 -27.53 -10.78 34.07
N GLU A 47 -28.48 -11.72 34.11
CA GLU A 47 -29.46 -11.91 33.03
C GLU A 47 -30.27 -10.62 32.80
N GLY A 48 -30.46 -10.27 31.54
CA GLY A 48 -31.09 -9.03 31.10
C GLY A 48 -31.72 -9.18 29.71
N GLU A 49 -31.93 -8.05 29.03
CA GLU A 49 -32.56 -8.04 27.69
C GLU A 49 -31.68 -8.68 26.62
N SER A 50 -30.38 -8.35 26.59
CA SER A 50 -29.40 -8.90 25.65
C SER A 50 -28.43 -9.91 26.28
N THR A 51 -28.40 -10.01 27.62
CA THR A 51 -27.44 -10.85 28.35
C THR A 51 -28.09 -12.12 28.90
N TYR A 52 -27.50 -13.26 28.57
CA TYR A 52 -27.96 -14.60 28.94
C TYR A 52 -26.99 -15.29 29.91
N LEU A 53 -27.50 -16.09 30.84
CA LEU A 53 -26.68 -16.96 31.68
C LEU A 53 -26.38 -18.26 30.92
N TYR A 54 -25.09 -18.55 30.72
CA TYR A 54 -24.64 -19.80 30.13
C TYR A 54 -24.96 -20.98 31.07
N LYS A 55 -25.84 -21.87 30.61
CA LYS A 55 -26.31 -23.06 31.36
C LYS A 55 -25.89 -24.37 30.68
N GLU A 56 -25.78 -24.35 29.36
CA GLU A 56 -25.47 -25.50 28.52
C GLU A 56 -24.74 -25.06 27.23
N PRO A 57 -24.04 -25.98 26.54
CA PRO A 57 -23.37 -25.66 25.28
C PRO A 57 -24.31 -25.09 24.21
N ILE A 58 -23.84 -24.07 23.50
CA ILE A 58 -24.63 -23.39 22.44
C ILE A 58 -24.40 -24.14 21.13
N PHE A 59 -25.46 -24.54 20.45
CA PHE A 59 -25.39 -25.26 19.18
C PHE A 59 -25.43 -24.31 17.99
N LEU A 60 -24.44 -24.37 17.11
CA LEU A 60 -24.39 -23.61 15.86
C LEU A 60 -24.45 -24.56 14.66
N VAL A 61 -25.29 -24.22 13.69
CA VAL A 61 -25.57 -25.04 12.51
C VAL A 61 -24.84 -24.47 11.28
N ALA A 62 -24.14 -25.33 10.54
CA ALA A 62 -23.60 -25.00 9.22
C ALA A 62 -24.68 -25.24 8.15
N GLY A 63 -25.41 -24.17 7.81
CA GLY A 63 -26.45 -24.17 6.78
C GLY A 63 -25.90 -24.19 5.35
N GLU A 64 -26.82 -24.23 4.37
CA GLU A 64 -26.48 -23.98 2.95
C GLU A 64 -26.13 -22.51 2.73
N GLU A 65 -26.88 -21.61 3.37
CA GLU A 65 -26.56 -20.18 3.42
C GLU A 65 -25.66 -19.89 4.61
N GLU A 66 -24.76 -18.93 4.42
CA GLU A 66 -23.88 -18.43 5.46
C GLU A 66 -24.68 -17.79 6.59
N THR A 67 -24.24 -18.06 7.82
CA THR A 67 -24.64 -17.29 9.00
C THR A 67 -23.41 -16.87 9.79
N VAL A 68 -23.37 -15.62 10.21
CA VAL A 68 -22.28 -15.08 11.04
C VAL A 68 -22.81 -14.80 12.44
N LYS A 69 -22.15 -15.35 13.45
CA LYS A 69 -22.57 -15.25 14.85
C LYS A 69 -21.43 -14.70 15.70
N VAL A 70 -21.70 -13.61 16.40
CA VAL A 70 -20.77 -12.99 17.35
C VAL A 70 -21.21 -13.37 18.74
N TYR A 71 -20.34 -14.00 19.52
CA TYR A 71 -20.59 -14.28 20.93
C TYR A 71 -19.56 -13.59 21.82
N ARG A 72 -20.04 -12.92 22.87
CA ARG A 72 -19.18 -12.32 23.90
C ARG A 72 -19.47 -12.97 25.23
N PHE A 73 -18.43 -13.35 25.98
CA PHE A 73 -18.55 -14.09 27.24
C PHE A 73 -17.84 -13.35 28.38
N LEU A 74 -18.50 -13.28 29.54
CA LEU A 74 -17.99 -12.71 30.78
C LEU A 74 -18.19 -13.69 31.94
N ALA A 75 -17.13 -14.03 32.67
CA ALA A 75 -17.22 -14.87 33.86
C ALA A 75 -17.25 -14.04 35.15
N MET A 76 -18.21 -14.33 36.03
CA MET A 76 -18.30 -13.80 37.39
C MET A 76 -17.94 -14.89 38.40
N TYR A 77 -16.81 -14.72 39.09
CA TYR A 77 -16.30 -15.70 40.04
C TYR A 77 -16.88 -15.55 41.44
N LYS A 78 -16.81 -16.62 42.23
CA LYS A 78 -17.35 -16.63 43.61
C LYS A 78 -16.59 -15.75 44.60
N ASP A 79 -15.32 -15.44 44.32
CA ASP A 79 -14.50 -14.51 45.10
C ASP A 79 -14.78 -13.04 44.78
N GLY A 80 -15.67 -12.77 43.81
CA GLY A 80 -16.10 -11.43 43.42
C GLY A 80 -15.28 -10.81 42.29
N THR A 81 -14.26 -11.51 41.75
CA THR A 81 -13.55 -11.04 40.55
C THR A 81 -14.31 -11.42 39.27
N GLU A 82 -13.96 -10.77 38.18
CA GLU A 82 -14.50 -11.03 36.84
C GLU A 82 -13.37 -11.36 35.85
N SER A 83 -13.68 -12.11 34.80
CA SER A 83 -12.77 -12.31 33.69
C SER A 83 -12.75 -11.07 32.77
N GLU A 84 -11.76 -11.00 31.89
CA GLU A 84 -11.91 -10.22 30.67
C GLU A 84 -13.06 -10.77 29.79
N VAL A 85 -13.57 -9.94 28.90
CA VAL A 85 -14.61 -10.34 27.94
C VAL A 85 -13.94 -11.06 26.78
N ILE A 86 -14.31 -12.32 26.55
CA ILE A 86 -13.90 -13.05 25.34
C ILE A 86 -14.93 -12.81 24.25
N THR A 87 -14.49 -12.29 23.12
CA THR A 87 -15.31 -12.14 21.91
C THR A 87 -14.82 -13.11 20.84
N ASN A 88 -15.71 -13.89 20.27
CA ASN A 88 -15.44 -14.78 19.14
C ASN A 88 -16.53 -14.62 18.08
N THR A 89 -16.14 -14.64 16.81
CA THR A 89 -17.02 -14.66 15.64
C THR A 89 -16.94 -16.02 14.96
N TYR A 90 -18.11 -16.59 14.65
CA TYR A 90 -18.24 -17.88 13.98
C TYR A 90 -18.96 -17.68 12.65
N PHE A 91 -18.27 -18.02 11.57
CA PHE A 91 -18.83 -18.02 10.21
C PHE A 91 -19.24 -19.44 9.86
N MET A 92 -20.55 -19.68 9.81
CA MET A 92 -21.13 -21.00 9.66
C MET A 92 -21.71 -21.15 8.25
N GLY A 93 -21.30 -22.18 7.52
CA GLY A 93 -21.86 -22.49 6.20
C GLY A 93 -21.10 -23.61 5.52
N LYS A 94 -21.80 -24.52 4.82
CA LYS A 94 -21.19 -25.73 4.24
C LYS A 94 -20.03 -25.49 3.28
N ASN A 95 -20.00 -24.32 2.63
CA ASN A 95 -18.95 -23.92 1.68
C ASN A 95 -18.24 -22.62 2.10
N ILE A 96 -18.20 -22.31 3.41
CA ILE A 96 -17.72 -21.01 3.90
C ILE A 96 -16.24 -20.74 3.55
N LYS A 97 -15.42 -21.77 3.39
CA LYS A 97 -14.00 -21.62 3.02
C LYS A 97 -13.80 -21.22 1.55
N GLU A 98 -14.79 -21.46 0.70
CA GLU A 98 -14.76 -21.07 -0.71
C GLU A 98 -15.47 -19.73 -0.94
N ARG A 99 -16.05 -19.14 0.10
CA ARG A 99 -16.85 -17.91 0.00
C ARG A 99 -15.98 -16.67 -0.14
N TYR A 100 -14.84 -16.61 0.52
CA TYR A 100 -14.05 -15.38 0.65
C TYR A 100 -12.75 -15.44 -0.14
N ASP A 101 -12.63 -14.53 -1.10
CA ASP A 101 -11.36 -14.20 -1.77
C ASP A 101 -10.64 -13.03 -1.04
N THR A 102 -11.32 -12.44 -0.07
CA THR A 102 -10.92 -11.27 0.71
C THR A 102 -10.68 -11.63 2.17
N MET A 103 -9.90 -10.82 2.88
CA MET A 103 -9.89 -10.87 4.34
C MET A 103 -11.25 -10.44 4.89
N VAL A 104 -11.63 -10.98 6.05
CA VAL A 104 -12.89 -10.64 6.70
C VAL A 104 -12.62 -9.88 7.99
N ILE A 105 -13.23 -8.71 8.15
CA ILE A 105 -13.22 -7.92 9.37
C ILE A 105 -14.56 -8.13 10.08
N SER A 106 -14.53 -8.64 11.31
CA SER A 106 -15.71 -8.70 12.19
C SER A 106 -15.54 -7.71 13.33
N LEU A 107 -16.51 -6.80 13.46
CA LEU A 107 -16.55 -5.76 14.47
C LEU A 107 -17.66 -6.04 15.46
N SER A 108 -17.35 -6.01 16.76
CA SER A 108 -18.34 -6.17 17.83
C SER A 108 -18.37 -4.95 18.73
N ALA A 109 -19.49 -4.25 18.76
CA ALA A 109 -19.64 -3.00 19.51
C ALA A 109 -21.04 -2.85 20.10
N GLN A 110 -21.16 -1.94 21.07
CA GLN A 110 -22.46 -1.58 21.62
C GLN A 110 -23.33 -0.94 20.53
N ASN A 111 -24.56 -1.44 20.38
CA ASN A 111 -25.46 -0.95 19.34
C ASN A 111 -25.79 0.54 19.52
N ASP A 112 -25.94 1.01 20.76
CA ASP A 112 -26.20 2.42 21.06
C ASP A 112 -25.04 3.35 20.69
N ASP A 113 -23.79 2.87 20.77
CA ASP A 113 -22.60 3.62 20.37
C ASP A 113 -22.51 3.78 18.85
N LEU A 114 -23.04 2.82 18.10
CA LEU A 114 -23.04 2.85 16.64
C LEU A 114 -24.29 3.52 16.07
N TYR A 115 -25.47 3.19 16.58
CA TYR A 115 -26.76 3.54 15.98
C TYR A 115 -27.74 4.24 16.93
N GLY A 116 -27.35 4.46 18.20
CA GLY A 116 -28.21 5.13 19.18
C GLY A 116 -28.47 6.60 18.82
N TYR A 117 -29.64 7.10 19.19
CA TYR A 117 -30.05 8.48 18.90
C TYR A 117 -29.08 9.53 19.46
N GLU A 118 -28.61 9.34 20.69
CA GLU A 118 -27.79 10.33 21.40
C GLU A 118 -26.36 10.39 20.86
N ASN A 119 -25.70 9.23 20.73
CA ASN A 119 -24.25 9.14 20.49
C ASN A 119 -23.86 8.21 19.33
N GLY A 120 -24.84 7.63 18.62
CA GLY A 120 -24.62 6.69 17.53
C GLY A 120 -23.87 7.33 16.37
N ILE A 121 -22.68 6.83 16.07
CA ILE A 121 -21.80 7.46 15.07
C ILE A 121 -22.20 7.15 13.61
N PHE A 122 -23.05 6.16 13.35
CA PHE A 122 -23.54 5.80 12.01
C PHE A 122 -24.86 6.48 11.63
N VAL A 123 -25.44 7.31 12.50
CA VAL A 123 -26.77 7.90 12.27
C VAL A 123 -26.73 9.41 12.22
N GLU A 124 -27.77 10.02 11.67
CA GLU A 124 -27.99 11.45 11.78
C GLU A 124 -28.19 11.88 13.23
N GLY A 125 -29.00 11.13 13.96
CA GLY A 125 -29.18 11.20 15.40
C GLY A 125 -29.61 12.58 15.93
N LYS A 126 -29.33 12.80 17.21
CA LYS A 126 -29.75 13.99 17.95
C LYS A 126 -29.24 15.29 17.35
N LEU A 127 -28.01 15.32 16.82
CA LEU A 127 -27.45 16.55 16.25
C LEU A 127 -28.27 17.03 15.04
N ARG A 128 -28.73 16.12 14.19
CA ARG A 128 -29.61 16.46 13.06
C ARG A 128 -30.97 16.93 13.55
N ALA A 129 -31.60 16.17 14.44
CA ALA A 129 -32.93 16.52 14.96
C ALA A 129 -32.95 17.88 15.69
N ASN A 130 -31.88 18.22 16.41
CA ASN A 130 -31.74 19.54 17.03
C ASN A 130 -31.62 20.64 15.97
N TRP A 131 -30.81 20.44 14.94
CA TRP A 131 -30.64 21.41 13.87
C TRP A 131 -31.96 21.66 13.11
N GLU A 132 -32.69 20.61 12.75
CA GLU A 132 -33.98 20.72 12.04
C GLU A 132 -35.03 21.46 12.87
N LYS A 133 -35.01 21.28 14.20
CA LYS A 133 -35.90 22.02 15.10
C LYS A 133 -35.56 23.52 15.15
N GLU A 134 -34.29 23.86 15.00
CA GLU A 134 -33.81 25.25 14.96
C GLU A 134 -34.00 25.89 13.58
N HIS A 135 -34.05 25.08 12.51
CA HIS A 135 -34.12 25.52 11.11
C HIS A 135 -35.26 24.80 10.35
N PRO A 136 -36.54 24.95 10.76
CA PRO A 136 -37.65 24.14 10.26
C PRO A 136 -38.01 24.38 8.78
N ASP A 137 -37.56 25.50 8.22
CA ASP A 137 -37.82 25.90 6.83
C ASP A 137 -36.58 25.72 5.93
N GLU A 138 -35.49 25.16 6.46
CA GLU A 138 -34.25 24.93 5.72
C GLU A 138 -34.07 23.47 5.36
N GLU A 139 -33.57 23.21 4.16
CA GLU A 139 -33.23 21.87 3.73
C GLU A 139 -31.84 21.49 4.25
N ALA A 140 -31.78 20.31 4.86
CA ALA A 140 -30.55 19.64 5.27
C ALA A 140 -29.56 19.52 4.10
N VAL A 141 -28.36 20.08 4.26
CA VAL A 141 -27.23 19.87 3.33
C VAL A 141 -26.21 18.89 3.93
N PHE A 142 -25.24 18.46 3.13
CA PHE A 142 -24.25 17.47 3.53
C PHE A 142 -23.39 17.90 4.74
N SER A 143 -23.16 19.20 4.90
CA SER A 143 -22.37 19.79 5.99
C SER A 143 -23.20 20.10 7.24
N THR A 144 -24.52 19.94 7.17
CA THR A 144 -25.41 20.14 8.30
C THR A 144 -25.08 19.14 9.41
N ALA A 145 -25.23 19.56 10.67
CA ALA A 145 -24.86 18.75 11.83
C ALA A 145 -25.63 17.42 11.87
N ALA A 146 -24.91 16.33 12.05
CA ALA A 146 -25.40 14.99 12.36
C ALA A 146 -24.37 14.27 13.23
N ASN A 147 -24.76 13.20 13.94
CA ASN A 147 -23.84 12.48 14.83
C ASN A 147 -22.64 11.92 14.05
N TYR A 148 -22.83 11.47 12.80
CA TYR A 148 -21.72 11.03 11.95
C TYR A 148 -20.76 12.15 11.54
N ASN A 149 -21.08 13.45 11.75
CA ASN A 149 -20.17 14.57 11.45
C ASN A 149 -19.20 14.90 12.59
N VAL A 150 -19.43 14.35 13.79
CA VAL A 150 -18.55 14.55 14.95
C VAL A 150 -17.14 14.08 14.61
N ARG A 151 -16.12 14.85 15.01
CA ARG A 151 -14.72 14.64 14.65
C ARG A 151 -13.88 14.30 15.88
N GLY A 152 -12.57 14.12 15.69
CA GLY A 152 -11.64 13.97 16.80
C GLY A 152 -11.92 12.77 17.71
N ARG A 153 -11.44 12.87 18.95
CA ARG A 153 -11.52 11.82 19.97
C ARG A 153 -12.91 11.63 20.55
N GLU A 154 -13.74 12.67 20.54
CA GLU A 154 -15.14 12.62 21.00
C GLU A 154 -16.03 11.72 20.12
N SER A 155 -15.66 11.50 18.86
CA SER A 155 -16.35 10.58 17.95
C SER A 155 -15.92 9.11 18.10
N GLU A 156 -14.88 8.81 18.87
CA GLU A 156 -14.36 7.45 19.00
C GLU A 156 -15.27 6.58 19.88
N ARG A 157 -15.54 5.35 19.43
CA ARG A 157 -16.34 4.36 20.18
C ARG A 157 -15.54 3.07 20.38
N ASN A 158 -15.87 2.34 21.44
CA ASN A 158 -15.25 1.06 21.74
C ASN A 158 -15.71 0.00 20.75
N VAL A 159 -14.78 -0.80 20.24
CA VAL A 159 -15.07 -1.93 19.36
C VAL A 159 -14.09 -3.07 19.65
N HIS A 160 -14.58 -4.31 19.60
CA HIS A 160 -13.72 -5.47 19.49
C HIS A 160 -13.52 -5.80 18.02
N ILE A 161 -12.26 -5.95 17.60
CA ILE A 161 -11.86 -6.11 16.20
C ILE A 161 -11.26 -7.50 16.02
N GLU A 162 -11.87 -8.29 15.15
CA GLU A 162 -11.31 -9.53 14.65
C GLU A 162 -11.06 -9.42 13.14
N ILE A 163 -9.87 -9.83 12.68
CA ILE A 163 -9.55 -9.94 11.25
C ILE A 163 -9.20 -11.41 10.97
N PHE A 164 -9.82 -11.95 9.92
CA PHE A 164 -9.62 -13.31 9.46
C PHE A 164 -8.96 -13.30 8.08
N ASP A 165 -7.96 -14.15 7.88
CA ASP A 165 -7.40 -14.42 6.55
C ASP A 165 -8.38 -15.23 5.70
N THR A 166 -8.12 -15.38 4.41
CA THR A 166 -9.01 -16.04 3.45
C THR A 166 -9.28 -17.52 3.78
N ASP A 167 -8.40 -18.17 4.54
CA ASP A 167 -8.58 -19.55 5.02
C ASP A 167 -9.44 -19.66 6.29
N GLY A 168 -9.87 -18.53 6.86
CA GLY A 168 -10.65 -18.43 8.09
C GLY A 168 -9.83 -18.38 9.37
N SER A 169 -8.50 -18.34 9.28
CA SER A 169 -7.62 -18.16 10.44
C SER A 169 -7.73 -16.73 10.99
N ARG A 170 -7.92 -16.60 12.30
CA ARG A 170 -7.98 -15.29 12.97
C ARG A 170 -6.57 -14.73 13.17
N VAL A 171 -6.23 -13.68 12.44
CA VAL A 171 -4.90 -13.04 12.44
C VAL A 171 -4.81 -11.83 13.37
N VAL A 172 -5.93 -11.18 13.67
CA VAL A 172 -6.05 -10.10 14.66
C VAL A 172 -7.25 -10.36 15.56
N ALA A 173 -7.10 -10.13 16.86
CA ALA A 173 -8.18 -10.16 17.84
C ALA A 173 -7.83 -9.24 19.02
N GLN A 174 -8.43 -8.06 19.09
CA GLN A 174 -8.16 -7.08 20.13
C GLN A 174 -9.26 -6.04 20.28
N ASP A 175 -9.31 -5.38 21.43
CA ASP A 175 -10.12 -4.18 21.60
C ASP A 175 -9.45 -2.95 20.95
N GLY A 176 -10.27 -2.03 20.46
CA GLY A 176 -9.84 -0.84 19.75
C GLY A 176 -10.91 0.24 19.68
N GLY A 177 -10.58 1.31 18.96
CA GLY A 177 -11.47 2.43 18.69
C GLY A 177 -11.99 2.40 17.26
N ILE A 178 -13.25 2.81 17.04
CA ILE A 178 -13.83 3.05 15.72
C ILE A 178 -14.30 4.51 15.60
N ARG A 179 -14.04 5.12 14.43
CA ARG A 179 -14.56 6.45 14.06
C ARG A 179 -15.03 6.48 12.63
N ILE A 180 -16.11 7.21 12.34
CA ILE A 180 -16.48 7.53 10.96
C ILE A 180 -15.37 8.34 10.30
N SER A 181 -15.11 8.05 9.02
CA SER A 181 -14.06 8.64 8.20
C SER A 181 -14.62 9.33 6.96
N GLY A 182 -13.82 10.19 6.32
CA GLY A 182 -14.20 10.95 5.14
C GLY A 182 -14.72 12.36 5.45
N ASN A 183 -15.18 13.06 4.41
CA ASN A 183 -15.83 14.36 4.51
C ASN A 183 -17.26 14.29 3.97
N PHE A 184 -17.44 14.48 2.66
CA PHE A 184 -18.75 14.39 2.00
C PHE A 184 -19.41 13.02 2.16
N THR A 185 -18.62 11.93 2.10
CA THR A 185 -19.10 10.53 2.12
C THR A 185 -19.60 10.06 3.49
N ARG A 186 -19.52 10.90 4.53
CA ARG A 186 -20.07 10.56 5.86
C ARG A 186 -21.58 10.39 5.85
N GLN A 187 -22.27 11.03 4.91
CA GLN A 187 -23.72 10.92 4.75
C GLN A 187 -24.14 9.66 3.98
N SER A 188 -23.21 8.98 3.29
CA SER A 188 -23.51 7.78 2.50
C SER A 188 -24.13 6.67 3.35
N GLU A 189 -24.94 5.83 2.71
CA GLU A 189 -25.62 4.70 3.35
C GLU A 189 -24.57 3.74 3.94
N GLN A 190 -23.63 3.30 3.09
CA GLN A 190 -22.44 2.59 3.50
C GLN A 190 -21.37 3.60 3.93
N LYS A 191 -21.02 3.65 5.22
CA LYS A 191 -20.04 4.62 5.75
C LYS A 191 -18.63 4.06 5.77
N SER A 192 -17.65 4.89 5.40
CA SER A 192 -16.24 4.65 5.68
C SER A 192 -15.92 4.88 7.16
N PHE A 193 -14.98 4.13 7.72
CA PHE A 193 -14.54 4.28 9.10
C PHE A 193 -13.05 4.00 9.27
N LYS A 194 -12.47 4.44 10.39
CA LYS A 194 -11.11 4.13 10.80
C LYS A 194 -11.14 3.28 12.07
N LEU A 195 -10.28 2.28 12.11
CA LEU A 195 -10.01 1.43 13.29
C LEU A 195 -8.71 1.89 13.95
N TYR A 196 -8.66 1.90 15.29
CA TYR A 196 -7.52 2.41 16.06
C TYR A 196 -7.04 1.41 17.11
N ALA A 197 -5.74 1.13 17.12
CA ALA A 197 -5.07 0.33 18.14
C ALA A 197 -4.43 1.23 19.21
N ARG A 198 -4.95 1.18 20.45
CA ARG A 198 -4.52 2.05 21.55
C ARG A 198 -4.46 1.30 22.87
N LYS A 199 -3.50 1.71 23.72
CA LYS A 199 -3.30 1.14 25.06
C LYS A 199 -4.50 1.30 25.99
N GLU A 200 -5.35 2.30 25.72
CA GLU A 200 -6.56 2.55 26.51
C GLU A 200 -7.66 1.51 26.27
N TYR A 201 -7.66 0.85 25.10
CA TYR A 201 -8.61 -0.20 24.75
C TYR A 201 -8.02 -1.57 25.03
N ASP A 202 -6.78 -1.78 24.61
CA ASP A 202 -6.04 -3.01 24.87
C ASP A 202 -4.63 -2.66 25.38
N SER A 203 -4.40 -2.94 26.66
CA SER A 203 -3.14 -2.62 27.35
C SER A 203 -1.94 -3.41 26.81
N THR A 204 -2.19 -4.54 26.15
CA THR A 204 -1.18 -5.43 25.57
C THR A 204 -0.99 -5.13 24.08
N ASN A 205 -2.08 -5.09 23.31
CA ASN A 205 -2.06 -4.96 21.86
C ASN A 205 -2.34 -3.52 21.41
N ASN A 206 -1.32 -2.67 21.46
CA ASN A 206 -1.45 -1.27 21.03
C ASN A 206 -1.09 -1.05 19.54
N ARG A 207 -1.05 -2.11 18.73
CA ARG A 207 -0.87 -2.14 17.27
C ARG A 207 -1.64 -3.33 16.71
N PHE A 208 -2.09 -3.23 15.47
CA PHE A 208 -2.47 -4.39 14.67
C PHE A 208 -1.19 -5.08 14.19
N CYS A 209 -0.84 -6.23 14.76
CA CYS A 209 0.43 -6.92 14.51
C CYS A 209 0.29 -8.06 13.49
N PHE A 210 0.20 -7.72 12.21
CA PHE A 210 0.16 -8.68 11.10
C PHE A 210 0.56 -7.95 9.79
N PRO A 211 1.25 -8.56 8.81
CA PRO A 211 1.51 -7.94 7.51
C PRO A 211 0.24 -7.86 6.65
N LEU A 212 -0.58 -6.82 6.87
CA LEU A 212 -1.89 -6.65 6.25
C LEU A 212 -1.80 -6.24 4.76
N PHE A 213 -0.66 -5.69 4.32
CA PHE A 213 -0.46 -5.25 2.94
C PHE A 213 0.77 -5.94 2.33
N ASP A 214 0.63 -6.44 1.10
CA ASP A 214 1.72 -7.19 0.45
C ASP A 214 2.77 -6.28 -0.19
N ASN A 215 2.40 -5.03 -0.51
CA ASN A 215 3.25 -4.03 -1.15
C ASN A 215 3.82 -2.98 -0.17
N MET A 216 3.46 -3.01 1.12
CA MET A 216 3.95 -2.03 2.09
C MET A 216 5.30 -2.47 2.67
N ARG A 217 6.36 -1.74 2.33
CA ARG A 217 7.73 -2.10 2.68
C ARG A 217 8.50 -0.94 3.29
N SER A 218 9.45 -1.25 4.17
CA SER A 218 10.44 -0.27 4.62
C SER A 218 11.39 0.07 3.48
N VAL A 219 11.60 1.36 3.19
CA VAL A 219 12.57 1.78 2.16
C VAL A 219 14.02 1.61 2.62
N ARG A 220 14.24 1.40 3.92
CA ARG A 220 15.59 1.21 4.49
C ARG A 220 16.17 -0.14 4.12
N ASP A 221 15.34 -1.19 4.16
CA ASP A 221 15.81 -2.57 4.09
C ASP A 221 14.84 -3.53 3.37
N GLY A 222 13.76 -3.05 2.76
CA GLY A 222 12.86 -3.86 1.94
C GLY A 222 11.99 -4.84 2.73
N THR A 223 11.98 -4.78 4.07
CA THR A 223 11.12 -5.62 4.91
C THR A 223 9.65 -5.24 4.82
N ALA A 224 8.77 -6.23 5.01
CA ALA A 224 7.34 -6.00 5.06
C ALA A 224 6.95 -5.27 6.34
N VAL A 225 6.07 -4.28 6.22
CA VAL A 225 5.44 -3.64 7.38
C VAL A 225 4.41 -4.60 7.99
N ASP A 226 4.49 -4.81 9.30
CA ASP A 226 3.69 -5.81 10.04
C ASP A 226 2.98 -5.25 11.29
N LYS A 227 3.04 -3.94 11.48
CA LYS A 227 2.43 -3.23 12.60
C LYS A 227 1.64 -2.06 12.02
N TYR A 228 0.54 -1.69 12.67
CA TYR A 228 -0.24 -0.51 12.29
C TYR A 228 -0.92 0.12 13.50
N LYS A 229 -0.96 1.44 13.55
CA LYS A 229 -1.71 2.20 14.56
C LYS A 229 -3.18 2.37 14.21
N SER A 230 -3.44 2.53 12.92
CA SER A 230 -4.78 2.75 12.41
C SER A 230 -4.94 2.10 11.04
N LEU A 231 -6.19 1.76 10.72
CA LEU A 231 -6.56 1.20 9.42
C LEU A 231 -7.81 1.95 8.94
N LYS A 232 -7.79 2.45 7.71
CA LYS A 232 -8.94 3.10 7.08
C LYS A 232 -9.71 2.06 6.28
N ILE A 233 -10.98 1.87 6.60
CA ILE A 233 -11.89 0.97 5.89
C ILE A 233 -12.80 1.86 5.02
N ARG A 234 -12.45 1.95 3.73
CA ARG A 234 -13.02 2.89 2.77
C ARG A 234 -14.09 2.21 1.89
N ASN A 235 -15.21 2.90 1.71
CA ASN A 235 -16.36 2.49 0.89
C ASN A 235 -16.21 2.89 -0.60
N THR A 236 -14.97 3.02 -1.10
CA THR A 236 -14.64 3.49 -2.47
C THR A 236 -15.12 4.90 -2.84
N GLY A 237 -15.56 5.70 -1.87
CA GLY A 237 -15.81 7.13 -2.04
C GLY A 237 -16.78 7.47 -3.18
N ASN A 238 -16.35 8.26 -4.16
CA ASN A 238 -17.16 8.63 -5.33
C ASN A 238 -17.32 7.49 -6.33
N ASP A 239 -16.41 6.52 -6.35
CA ASP A 239 -16.50 5.31 -7.18
C ASP A 239 -17.41 4.23 -6.55
N ARG A 240 -18.06 4.54 -5.42
CA ARG A 240 -19.12 3.72 -4.83
C ARG A 240 -20.31 3.67 -5.78
N SER A 241 -20.85 2.48 -6.05
CA SER A 241 -21.89 2.23 -7.08
C SER A 241 -21.39 2.28 -8.53
N GLU A 242 -20.08 2.43 -8.73
CA GLU A 242 -19.43 2.45 -10.06
C GLU A 242 -18.47 1.25 -10.19
N GLY A 243 -17.16 1.50 -10.21
CA GLY A 243 -16.14 0.45 -10.34
C GLY A 243 -15.74 -0.20 -9.02
N PHE A 244 -15.94 0.49 -7.89
CA PHE A 244 -15.45 0.11 -6.56
C PHE A 244 -13.92 -0.21 -6.54
N ILE A 245 -13.11 0.51 -7.33
CA ILE A 245 -11.68 0.19 -7.52
C ILE A 245 -10.77 1.35 -7.95
N ARG A 246 -11.29 2.49 -8.41
CA ARG A 246 -10.46 3.52 -9.10
C ARG A 246 -9.37 4.14 -8.22
N ASP A 247 -9.71 4.49 -6.98
CA ASP A 247 -8.74 5.01 -6.00
C ASP A 247 -7.64 3.96 -5.74
N GLU A 248 -8.05 2.72 -5.48
CA GLU A 248 -7.12 1.64 -5.16
C GLU A 248 -6.24 1.23 -6.35
N LEU A 249 -6.78 1.27 -7.56
CA LEU A 249 -6.01 1.08 -8.79
C LEU A 249 -4.99 2.21 -8.95
N GLY A 250 -5.40 3.48 -8.81
CA GLY A 250 -4.50 4.63 -8.89
C GLY A 250 -3.35 4.57 -7.87
N MET A 251 -3.65 4.22 -6.62
CA MET A 251 -2.63 4.01 -5.58
C MET A 251 -1.66 2.88 -5.92
N THR A 252 -2.19 1.77 -6.47
CA THR A 252 -1.37 0.61 -6.87
C THR A 252 -0.45 0.94 -8.04
N LEU A 253 -0.96 1.60 -9.08
CA LEU A 253 -0.18 2.01 -10.25
C LEU A 253 0.87 3.06 -9.89
N ALA A 254 0.53 4.03 -9.04
CA ALA A 254 1.50 5.01 -8.55
C ALA A 254 2.61 4.35 -7.70
N ALA A 255 2.29 3.34 -6.90
CA ALA A 255 3.29 2.57 -6.17
C ALA A 255 4.24 1.81 -7.12
N GLN A 256 3.70 1.20 -8.18
CA GLN A 256 4.49 0.55 -9.23
C GLN A 256 5.38 1.55 -9.98
N ALA A 257 4.90 2.79 -10.17
CA ALA A 257 5.66 3.88 -10.79
C ALA A 257 6.85 4.34 -9.93
N GLY A 258 6.98 3.84 -8.69
CA GLY A 258 8.00 4.28 -7.75
C GLY A 258 7.68 5.61 -7.09
N PHE A 259 6.42 6.10 -7.16
CA PHE A 259 6.05 7.32 -6.45
C PHE A 259 6.24 7.13 -4.95
N ALA A 260 6.95 8.07 -4.34
CA ALA A 260 7.52 7.88 -3.02
C ALA A 260 6.49 7.46 -1.99
N ASP A 261 5.30 8.08 -1.96
CA ASP A 261 4.28 7.86 -0.94
C ASP A 261 2.88 7.64 -1.50
N THR A 262 2.39 6.42 -1.34
CA THR A 262 1.05 5.95 -1.73
C THR A 262 0.42 5.16 -0.59
N GLN A 263 -0.92 5.10 -0.56
CA GLN A 263 -1.63 4.24 0.39
C GLN A 263 -1.58 2.79 -0.10
N SER A 264 -1.24 1.85 0.78
CA SER A 264 -1.36 0.42 0.48
C SER A 264 -2.81 -0.02 0.69
N VAL A 265 -3.31 -0.86 -0.22
CA VAL A 265 -4.74 -1.18 -0.32
C VAL A 265 -4.99 -2.69 -0.38
N ARG A 266 -6.10 -3.14 0.22
CA ARG A 266 -6.56 -4.55 0.16
C ARG A 266 -8.09 -4.62 0.20
N PRO A 267 -8.76 -5.43 -0.63
CA PRO A 267 -10.20 -5.60 -0.53
C PRO A 267 -10.55 -6.45 0.71
N VAL A 268 -11.60 -6.05 1.43
CA VAL A 268 -12.07 -6.73 2.65
C VAL A 268 -13.58 -6.84 2.70
N CYS A 269 -14.06 -7.94 3.26
CA CYS A 269 -15.44 -8.10 3.67
C CYS A 269 -15.62 -7.59 5.10
N VAL A 270 -16.71 -6.88 5.40
CA VAL A 270 -16.98 -6.34 6.74
C VAL A 270 -18.29 -6.88 7.31
N TYR A 271 -18.24 -7.31 8.56
CA TYR A 271 -19.41 -7.56 9.41
C TYR A 271 -19.37 -6.67 10.65
N ILE A 272 -20.52 -6.13 11.05
CA ILE A 272 -20.71 -5.41 12.31
C ILE A 272 -21.80 -6.13 13.10
N ASN A 273 -21.46 -6.60 14.30
CA ASN A 273 -22.36 -7.38 15.16
C ASN A 273 -22.99 -8.58 14.42
N GLY A 274 -22.20 -9.25 13.56
CA GLY A 274 -22.64 -10.38 12.74
C GLY A 274 -23.49 -10.00 11.50
N VAL A 275 -23.75 -8.71 11.28
CA VAL A 275 -24.48 -8.22 10.10
C VAL A 275 -23.51 -7.82 9.00
N TYR A 276 -23.71 -8.36 7.81
CA TYR A 276 -22.92 -8.04 6.62
C TYR A 276 -23.05 -6.55 6.24
N LYS A 277 -21.92 -5.89 6.02
CA LYS A 277 -21.84 -4.47 5.63
C LYS A 277 -21.22 -4.24 4.24
N GLY A 278 -20.92 -5.30 3.50
CA GLY A 278 -20.44 -5.20 2.12
C GLY A 278 -18.93 -5.28 1.97
N LEU A 279 -18.50 -5.13 0.72
CA LEU A 279 -17.12 -4.91 0.32
C LEU A 279 -16.68 -3.53 0.80
N TYR A 280 -15.46 -3.48 1.31
CA TYR A 280 -14.69 -2.26 1.54
C TYR A 280 -13.26 -2.47 1.03
N TRP A 281 -12.50 -1.40 0.96
CA TRP A 281 -11.05 -1.46 0.86
C TRP A 281 -10.42 -1.04 2.19
N MET A 282 -9.54 -1.88 2.71
CA MET A 282 -8.62 -1.50 3.78
C MET A 282 -7.46 -0.71 3.16
N HIS A 283 -7.17 0.44 3.74
CA HIS A 283 -6.11 1.36 3.36
C HIS A 283 -5.16 1.57 4.54
N SER A 284 -3.85 1.63 4.27
CA SER A 284 -2.89 2.25 5.20
C SER A 284 -3.24 3.74 5.38
N ASP A 285 -2.91 4.33 6.53
CA ASP A 285 -3.17 5.76 6.81
C ASP A 285 -1.84 6.53 6.84
N TYR A 286 -1.80 7.77 6.35
CA TYR A 286 -0.61 8.63 6.45
C TYR A 286 -0.49 9.24 7.87
N ASP A 287 -0.30 8.38 8.86
CA ASP A 287 -0.02 8.78 10.24
C ASP A 287 1.48 8.72 10.55
N GLU A 288 1.87 9.16 11.75
CA GLU A 288 3.27 9.12 12.19
C GLU A 288 3.87 7.71 12.11
N GLU A 289 3.06 6.68 12.36
CA GLU A 289 3.52 5.29 12.30
C GLU A 289 3.85 4.87 10.87
N TYR A 290 3.04 5.26 9.89
CA TYR A 290 3.34 5.02 8.47
C TYR A 290 4.74 5.53 8.10
N PHE A 291 5.09 6.74 8.54
CA PHE A 291 6.41 7.29 8.26
C PHE A 291 7.53 6.58 9.04
N GLU A 292 7.30 6.19 10.30
CA GLU A 292 8.29 5.42 11.07
C GLU A 292 8.53 4.01 10.49
N GLU A 293 7.48 3.35 10.02
CA GLU A 293 7.53 2.02 9.43
C GLU A 293 8.24 2.05 8.07
N LYS A 294 7.94 3.08 7.28
CA LYS A 294 8.53 3.25 5.96
C LYS A 294 9.96 3.75 6.01
N TYR A 295 10.22 4.86 6.70
CA TYR A 295 11.49 5.59 6.69
C TYR A 295 12.38 5.31 7.92
N GLY A 296 11.88 4.55 8.89
CA GLY A 296 12.55 4.31 10.17
C GLY A 296 12.23 5.39 11.20
N LYS A 297 12.52 5.12 12.47
CA LYS A 297 12.30 6.08 13.57
C LYS A 297 13.11 7.36 13.41
N PHE A 298 12.53 8.46 13.83
CA PHE A 298 13.11 9.80 13.80
C PHE A 298 12.75 10.57 15.07
N ASP A 299 13.58 11.54 15.47
CA ASP A 299 13.38 12.27 16.73
C ASP A 299 12.41 13.47 16.59
N GLY A 300 12.20 13.96 15.36
CA GLY A 300 11.24 15.03 15.04
C GLY A 300 9.84 14.52 14.74
N LYS A 301 9.08 15.26 13.93
CA LYS A 301 7.71 14.91 13.52
C LYS A 301 7.54 15.00 12.01
N MET A 302 6.89 14.02 11.41
CA MET A 302 6.34 14.16 10.06
C MET A 302 4.96 14.81 10.16
N VAL A 303 4.83 16.01 9.64
CA VAL A 303 3.62 16.82 9.72
C VAL A 303 2.93 16.79 8.36
N VAL A 304 1.70 16.27 8.32
CA VAL A 304 0.86 16.24 7.13
C VAL A 304 -0.11 17.41 7.18
N ILE A 305 -0.19 18.18 6.10
CA ILE A 305 -1.16 19.26 5.87
C ILE A 305 -1.99 18.93 4.62
N GLY A 306 -3.22 19.42 4.53
CA GLY A 306 -4.05 19.16 3.36
C GLY A 306 -5.34 19.97 3.32
N SER A 307 -5.83 20.22 2.11
CA SER A 307 -7.13 20.80 1.78
C SER A 307 -7.17 21.02 0.26
N SER A 308 -6.54 22.09 -0.20
CA SER A 308 -6.35 22.43 -1.61
C SER A 308 -4.99 23.09 -1.78
N GLU A 309 -4.50 23.14 -3.02
CA GLU A 309 -3.15 23.62 -3.31
C GLU A 309 -2.91 25.08 -2.87
N THR A 310 -3.92 25.94 -3.04
CA THR A 310 -3.84 27.37 -2.74
C THR A 310 -4.30 27.71 -1.31
N ASN A 311 -4.78 26.72 -0.55
CA ASN A 311 -5.33 26.93 0.78
C ASN A 311 -5.25 25.65 1.63
N MET A 312 -4.03 25.35 2.10
CA MET A 312 -3.83 24.32 3.12
C MET A 312 -4.52 24.75 4.42
N GLN A 313 -5.30 23.85 5.02
CA GLN A 313 -6.15 24.17 6.16
C GLN A 313 -5.35 24.09 7.47
N GLU A 314 -5.54 25.09 8.33
CA GLU A 314 -5.01 25.08 9.69
C GLU A 314 -5.74 24.05 10.57
N ASN A 315 -4.98 23.31 11.39
CA ASN A 315 -5.52 22.39 12.38
C ASN A 315 -5.58 23.04 13.76
N GLN A 316 -6.81 23.28 14.26
CA GLN A 316 -7.03 23.95 15.54
C GLN A 316 -6.56 23.12 16.75
N GLU A 317 -6.35 21.81 16.58
CA GLU A 317 -5.89 20.91 17.63
C GLU A 317 -4.36 20.67 17.60
N ASP A 318 -3.67 21.14 16.54
CA ASP A 318 -2.23 20.93 16.34
C ASP A 318 -1.51 22.20 15.85
N GLU A 319 -0.89 22.92 16.79
CA GLU A 319 -0.17 24.17 16.52
C GLU A 319 0.96 24.00 15.50
N THR A 320 1.63 22.85 15.47
CA THR A 320 2.73 22.61 14.52
C THR A 320 2.19 22.44 13.10
N GLU A 321 1.10 21.68 12.94
CA GLU A 321 0.39 21.53 11.67
C GLU A 321 -0.15 22.89 11.17
N SER A 322 -0.77 23.66 12.06
CA SER A 322 -1.26 25.02 11.77
C SER A 322 -0.14 25.94 11.27
N GLN A 323 1.02 25.93 11.95
CA GLN A 323 2.18 26.74 11.55
C GLN A 323 2.73 26.30 10.18
N CYS A 324 2.77 24.99 9.92
CA CYS A 324 3.20 24.46 8.62
C CYS A 324 2.23 24.86 7.50
N ALA A 325 0.92 24.75 7.72
CA ALA A 325 -0.09 25.17 6.73
C ALA A 325 0.03 26.66 6.39
N MET A 326 0.19 27.52 7.40
CA MET A 326 0.38 28.96 7.20
C MET A 326 1.68 29.28 6.44
N GLU A 327 2.80 28.66 6.83
CA GLU A 327 4.09 28.83 6.16
C GLU A 327 4.00 28.38 4.69
N TYR A 328 3.42 27.21 4.46
CA TYR A 328 3.20 26.67 3.13
C TYR A 328 2.42 27.65 2.26
N ASN A 329 1.27 28.14 2.72
CA ASN A 329 0.41 29.06 1.96
C ASN A 329 1.17 30.35 1.59
N GLN A 330 2.01 30.88 2.49
CA GLN A 330 2.82 32.07 2.23
C GLN A 330 3.92 31.82 1.18
N LEU A 331 4.63 30.70 1.29
CA LEU A 331 5.67 30.32 0.34
C LEU A 331 5.07 30.03 -1.03
N TYR A 332 3.99 29.26 -1.07
CA TYR A 332 3.27 28.92 -2.30
C TYR A 332 2.84 30.18 -3.05
N ALA A 333 2.15 31.12 -2.37
CA ALA A 333 1.74 32.38 -2.97
C ALA A 333 2.94 33.20 -3.48
N ARG A 334 4.03 33.26 -2.70
CA ARG A 334 5.25 33.98 -3.09
C ARG A 334 5.87 33.42 -4.37
N TYR A 335 6.06 32.10 -4.47
CA TYR A 335 6.76 31.49 -5.60
C TYR A 335 5.87 31.34 -6.83
N SER A 336 4.55 31.26 -6.66
CA SER A 336 3.59 31.30 -7.76
C SER A 336 3.65 32.60 -8.58
N ASP A 337 4.03 33.72 -7.93
CA ASP A 337 4.17 35.02 -8.57
C ASP A 337 5.61 35.33 -9.06
N MET A 338 6.56 34.44 -8.79
CA MET A 338 7.97 34.63 -9.16
C MET A 338 8.27 34.06 -10.55
N ASP A 339 9.25 34.67 -11.23
CA ASP A 339 9.83 34.08 -12.43
C ASP A 339 10.78 32.94 -12.06
N LEU A 340 10.30 31.70 -12.15
CA LEU A 340 11.05 30.50 -11.82
C LEU A 340 12.02 30.07 -12.94
N THR A 341 12.04 30.77 -14.08
CA THR A 341 13.07 30.56 -15.11
C THR A 341 14.45 31.03 -14.64
N GLU A 342 14.50 31.87 -13.61
CA GLU A 342 15.73 32.31 -12.95
C GLU A 342 16.26 31.25 -11.95
N ASP A 343 17.51 30.79 -12.15
CA ASP A 343 18.12 29.72 -11.34
C ASP A 343 18.11 29.98 -9.83
N GLU A 344 18.25 31.24 -9.40
CA GLU A 344 18.22 31.60 -7.98
C GLU A 344 16.81 31.45 -7.38
N ALA A 345 15.78 31.86 -8.12
CA ALA A 345 14.40 31.72 -7.68
C ALA A 345 14.01 30.23 -7.59
N TYR A 346 14.37 29.45 -8.61
CA TYR A 346 14.18 28.00 -8.62
C TYR A 346 14.92 27.29 -7.48
N ARG A 347 16.21 27.57 -7.29
CA ARG A 347 16.99 26.99 -6.18
C ARG A 347 16.41 27.37 -4.82
N SER A 348 15.88 28.58 -4.69
CA SER A 348 15.22 29.02 -3.47
C SER A 348 13.90 28.26 -3.23
N LEU A 349 13.06 28.08 -4.25
CA LEU A 349 11.84 27.25 -4.15
C LEU A 349 12.17 25.81 -3.74
N ASN A 350 13.19 25.22 -4.36
CA ASN A 350 13.57 23.82 -4.12
C ASN A 350 14.16 23.57 -2.73
N GLN A 351 14.44 24.61 -1.94
CA GLN A 351 14.76 24.49 -0.51
C GLN A 351 13.51 24.29 0.36
N PHE A 352 12.32 24.57 -0.17
CA PHE A 352 11.05 24.49 0.56
C PHE A 352 10.15 23.37 0.05
N ILE A 353 10.06 23.19 -1.26
CA ILE A 353 9.27 22.12 -1.89
C ILE A 353 10.24 21.19 -2.62
N ASP A 354 10.06 19.89 -2.48
CA ASP A 354 10.76 18.93 -3.31
C ASP A 354 10.15 18.94 -4.72
N VAL A 355 10.73 19.75 -5.62
CA VAL A 355 10.13 20.02 -6.95
C VAL A 355 9.99 18.74 -7.77
N GLU A 356 10.92 17.81 -7.64
CA GLU A 356 10.86 16.53 -8.34
C GLU A 356 9.62 15.72 -7.95
N ASN A 357 9.40 15.54 -6.65
CA ASN A 357 8.22 14.87 -6.11
C ASN A 357 6.92 15.63 -6.47
N TYR A 358 6.94 16.97 -6.47
CA TYR A 358 5.81 17.78 -6.90
C TYR A 358 5.44 17.53 -8.37
N LEU A 359 6.42 17.53 -9.28
CA LEU A 359 6.17 17.29 -10.70
C LEU A 359 5.70 15.86 -10.97
N GLN A 360 6.25 14.86 -10.27
CA GLN A 360 5.78 13.47 -10.34
C GLN A 360 4.33 13.35 -9.87
N TYR A 361 3.98 14.00 -8.75
CA TYR A 361 2.61 14.04 -8.22
C TYR A 361 1.64 14.64 -9.24
N TYR A 362 1.97 15.80 -9.82
CA TYR A 362 1.15 16.43 -10.85
C TYR A 362 0.97 15.53 -12.07
N ALA A 363 2.05 14.88 -12.52
CA ALA A 363 1.98 13.98 -13.64
C ALA A 363 1.02 12.81 -13.39
N LEU A 364 1.02 12.23 -12.18
CA LEU A 364 0.09 11.15 -11.81
C LEU A 364 -1.37 11.63 -11.82
N GLU A 365 -1.67 12.74 -11.14
CA GLU A 365 -3.02 13.31 -11.05
C GLU A 365 -3.58 13.69 -12.42
N ILE A 366 -2.77 14.35 -13.25
CA ILE A 366 -3.11 14.76 -14.61
C ILE A 366 -3.32 13.54 -15.51
N TYR A 367 -2.38 12.57 -15.47
CA TYR A 367 -2.45 11.41 -16.34
C TYR A 367 -3.71 10.59 -16.04
N MET A 368 -4.00 10.34 -14.76
CA MET A 368 -5.24 9.68 -14.29
C MET A 368 -6.52 10.47 -14.60
N ALA A 369 -6.40 11.74 -14.99
CA ALA A 369 -7.49 12.66 -15.24
C ALA A 369 -8.37 12.88 -13.98
N ASN A 370 -7.75 13.15 -12.83
CA ASN A 370 -8.47 13.37 -11.59
C ASN A 370 -9.24 14.71 -11.61
N LYS A 371 -10.56 14.66 -11.51
CA LYS A 371 -11.45 15.82 -11.70
C LYS A 371 -11.74 16.62 -10.43
N ASP A 372 -11.53 16.03 -9.25
CA ASP A 372 -11.76 16.68 -7.94
C ASP A 372 -10.47 17.30 -7.35
N TRP A 373 -9.47 17.53 -8.20
CA TRP A 373 -8.14 18.04 -7.87
C TRP A 373 -7.75 19.19 -8.83
N PRO A 374 -6.88 20.17 -8.47
CA PRO A 374 -6.17 20.41 -7.19
C PRO A 374 -6.89 21.38 -6.24
N TYR A 375 -8.11 21.81 -6.58
CA TYR A 375 -8.92 22.68 -5.71
C TYR A 375 -9.47 21.94 -4.47
N ASN A 376 -9.26 20.63 -4.38
CA ASN A 376 -9.49 19.74 -3.25
C ASN A 376 -8.49 18.55 -3.34
N ASN A 377 -8.54 17.63 -2.37
CA ASN A 377 -7.80 16.35 -2.35
C ASN A 377 -6.26 16.47 -2.41
N ILE A 378 -5.71 17.60 -1.95
CA ILE A 378 -4.28 17.79 -1.83
C ILE A 378 -3.84 17.43 -0.40
N GLN A 379 -2.78 16.61 -0.29
CA GLN A 379 -2.01 16.45 0.94
C GLN A 379 -0.52 16.62 0.66
N ALA A 380 0.18 17.29 1.57
CA ALA A 380 1.63 17.38 1.58
C ALA A 380 2.15 17.15 3.00
N TYR A 381 3.37 16.64 3.12
CA TYR A 381 4.05 16.46 4.40
C TYR A 381 5.42 17.10 4.43
N ARG A 382 5.89 17.43 5.63
CA ARG A 382 7.29 17.79 5.87
C ARG A 382 7.80 17.19 7.17
N TYR A 383 9.10 17.01 7.25
CA TYR A 383 9.77 16.75 8.53
C TYR A 383 10.00 18.07 9.28
N VAL A 384 9.60 18.11 10.56
CA VAL A 384 9.94 19.17 11.51
C VAL A 384 10.91 18.57 12.52
N ALA A 385 12.17 19.02 12.48
CA ALA A 385 13.22 18.48 13.34
C ALA A 385 12.97 18.83 14.83
N ALA A 386 13.26 17.89 15.73
CA ALA A 386 13.40 18.21 17.14
C ALA A 386 14.64 19.08 17.38
N GLU A 387 14.65 19.86 18.47
CA GLU A 387 15.65 20.89 18.79
C GLU A 387 17.11 20.43 18.60
N ASP A 388 17.42 19.17 18.93
CA ASP A 388 18.78 18.61 18.90
C ASP A 388 19.09 17.69 17.70
N SER A 389 18.13 17.44 16.81
CA SER A 389 18.24 16.40 15.75
C SER A 389 18.66 16.93 14.36
N GLY A 390 18.37 18.21 14.07
CA GLY A 390 18.68 18.86 12.79
C GLY A 390 17.99 18.23 11.57
N TYR A 391 18.24 18.82 10.40
CA TYR A 391 17.78 18.33 9.10
C TYR A 391 18.87 17.47 8.43
N ARG A 392 18.45 16.46 7.65
CA ARG A 392 19.37 15.58 6.89
C ARG A 392 19.18 15.83 5.40
N GLU A 393 20.18 16.43 4.76
CA GLU A 393 20.19 16.67 3.31
C GLU A 393 20.00 15.38 2.50
N ASN A 394 19.38 15.50 1.32
CA ASN A 394 19.10 14.39 0.41
C ASN A 394 18.31 13.24 1.05
N SER A 395 17.36 13.57 1.92
CA SER A 395 16.48 12.59 2.56
C SER A 395 15.11 13.21 2.83
N VAL A 396 14.12 12.38 3.18
CA VAL A 396 12.80 12.85 3.61
C VAL A 396 12.82 13.69 4.91
N PHE A 397 13.98 13.76 5.58
CA PHE A 397 14.21 14.51 6.81
C PHE A 397 14.93 15.86 6.56
N ASP A 398 14.93 16.35 5.32
CA ASP A 398 15.53 17.63 4.92
C ASP A 398 14.65 18.86 5.20
N GLY A 399 13.40 18.64 5.62
CA GLY A 399 12.45 19.70 5.97
C GLY A 399 11.68 20.29 4.80
N ARG A 400 11.87 19.77 3.59
CA ARG A 400 11.09 20.14 2.39
C ARG A 400 9.69 19.52 2.42
N TYR A 401 8.72 20.24 1.88
CA TYR A 401 7.38 19.74 1.61
C TYR A 401 7.41 18.76 0.45
N ARG A 402 6.72 17.64 0.63
CA ARG A 402 6.51 16.58 -0.36
C ARG A 402 5.04 16.23 -0.41
N TYR A 403 4.52 16.00 -1.61
CA TYR A 403 3.14 15.66 -1.87
C TYR A 403 2.89 14.17 -1.70
N LEU A 404 1.71 13.87 -1.18
CA LEU A 404 1.17 12.52 -1.01
C LEU A 404 0.07 12.31 -2.04
N LEU A 405 0.04 11.15 -2.69
CA LEU A 405 -1.10 10.78 -3.51
C LEU A 405 -2.26 10.40 -2.60
N TYR A 406 -3.43 11.00 -2.81
CA TYR A 406 -4.58 10.84 -1.93
C TYR A 406 -5.90 11.07 -2.67
N ASP A 407 -6.86 10.15 -2.50
CA ASP A 407 -8.26 10.32 -2.93
C ASP A 407 -8.41 10.58 -4.45
N VAL A 408 -8.04 9.58 -5.23
CA VAL A 408 -8.03 9.63 -6.71
C VAL A 408 -9.22 8.88 -7.32
N ASP A 409 -10.32 8.71 -6.58
CA ASP A 409 -11.50 7.98 -7.08
C ASP A 409 -12.23 8.70 -8.23
N THR A 410 -12.07 10.03 -8.35
CA THR A 410 -12.65 10.82 -9.45
C THR A 410 -11.79 10.87 -10.73
N SER A 411 -11.19 9.73 -11.06
CA SER A 411 -10.26 9.54 -12.18
C SER A 411 -10.77 8.52 -13.21
N MET A 412 -9.98 8.25 -14.25
CA MET A 412 -10.13 7.10 -15.16
C MET A 412 -11.57 6.89 -15.65
N GLY A 413 -12.19 7.97 -16.15
CA GLY A 413 -13.53 7.92 -16.73
C GLY A 413 -14.69 7.73 -15.75
N LEU A 414 -14.53 8.02 -14.45
CA LEU A 414 -15.62 7.92 -13.47
C LEU A 414 -16.94 8.54 -14.00
N GLY A 415 -18.04 7.80 -13.81
CA GLY A 415 -19.39 8.20 -14.23
C GLY A 415 -19.65 8.09 -15.73
N THR A 416 -18.75 7.46 -16.49
CA THR A 416 -18.90 7.19 -17.92
C THR A 416 -18.72 5.71 -18.23
N ILE A 417 -18.95 5.34 -19.50
CA ILE A 417 -18.72 4.00 -20.05
C ILE A 417 -17.85 4.17 -21.30
N ARG A 418 -17.27 3.08 -21.84
CA ARG A 418 -16.41 3.15 -23.03
C ARG A 418 -16.99 4.00 -24.16
N GLU A 419 -18.29 3.87 -24.45
CA GLU A 419 -18.96 4.57 -25.55
C GLU A 419 -19.11 6.09 -25.35
N THR A 420 -19.08 6.56 -24.10
CA THR A 420 -19.24 7.98 -23.74
C THR A 420 -17.99 8.59 -23.10
N LEU A 421 -16.92 7.80 -22.98
CA LEU A 421 -15.64 8.22 -22.46
C LEU A 421 -15.07 9.35 -23.33
N ASN A 422 -14.62 10.43 -22.71
CA ASN A 422 -13.85 11.44 -23.42
C ASN A 422 -12.39 10.94 -23.58
N PRO A 423 -11.92 10.67 -24.81
CA PRO A 423 -10.55 10.22 -25.03
C PRO A 423 -9.51 11.28 -24.64
N ASP A 424 -9.90 12.56 -24.61
CA ASP A 424 -8.98 13.68 -24.36
C ASP A 424 -8.86 14.07 -22.87
N GLN A 425 -9.54 13.36 -21.95
CA GLN A 425 -9.71 13.80 -20.56
C GLN A 425 -8.42 14.01 -19.77
N SER A 426 -7.35 13.23 -20.03
CA SER A 426 -6.07 13.38 -19.35
C SER A 426 -5.39 14.69 -19.75
N PHE A 427 -5.32 14.99 -21.05
CA PHE A 427 -4.78 16.27 -21.50
C PHE A 427 -5.69 17.46 -21.16
N GLU A 428 -7.02 17.29 -21.20
CA GLU A 428 -7.95 18.33 -20.74
C GLU A 428 -7.71 18.67 -19.27
N THR A 429 -7.37 17.69 -18.42
CA THR A 429 -7.02 17.94 -17.02
C THR A 429 -5.80 18.86 -16.91
N LEU A 430 -4.74 18.63 -17.71
CA LEU A 430 -3.58 19.53 -17.81
C LEU A 430 -3.99 20.94 -18.30
N ALA A 431 -4.81 21.03 -19.36
CA ALA A 431 -5.23 22.30 -19.93
C ALA A 431 -6.04 23.14 -18.94
N LEU A 432 -6.93 22.51 -18.16
CA LEU A 432 -7.79 23.16 -17.19
C LEU A 432 -7.02 23.83 -16.03
N LEU A 433 -5.83 23.32 -15.67
CA LEU A 433 -5.00 23.89 -14.61
C LEU A 433 -4.66 25.36 -14.89
N GLU A 434 -4.28 25.67 -16.13
CA GLU A 434 -3.97 27.03 -16.55
C GLU A 434 -5.22 27.85 -16.84
N GLU A 435 -6.19 27.29 -17.58
CA GLU A 435 -7.42 28.02 -17.98
C GLU A 435 -8.20 28.56 -16.78
N ARG A 436 -8.16 27.84 -15.66
CA ARG A 436 -8.85 28.21 -14.43
C ARG A 436 -7.92 28.77 -13.35
N GLY A 437 -6.61 28.80 -13.59
CA GLY A 437 -5.60 29.23 -12.62
C GLY A 437 -5.61 28.39 -11.34
N TYR A 438 -5.88 27.08 -11.46
CA TYR A 438 -5.99 26.18 -10.32
C TYR A 438 -4.63 25.76 -9.75
N ALA A 439 -3.58 25.77 -10.56
CA ALA A 439 -2.22 25.40 -10.13
C ALA A 439 -1.15 26.41 -10.58
N PRO A 440 -1.12 27.63 -10.01
CA PRO A 440 -0.23 28.69 -10.47
C PRO A 440 1.26 28.36 -10.27
N LEU A 441 1.64 27.64 -9.21
CA LEU A 441 3.04 27.20 -9.03
C LEU A 441 3.46 26.20 -10.12
N PHE A 442 2.62 25.24 -10.45
CA PHE A 442 2.86 24.30 -11.54
C PHE A 442 3.02 25.04 -12.87
N SER A 443 2.12 25.99 -13.16
CA SER A 443 2.21 26.83 -14.35
C SER A 443 3.54 27.62 -14.41
N ALA A 444 3.97 28.24 -13.31
CA ALA A 444 5.26 28.93 -13.24
C ALA A 444 6.46 28.00 -13.46
N LEU A 445 6.40 26.74 -12.96
CA LEU A 445 7.43 25.73 -13.20
C LEU A 445 7.46 25.24 -14.66
N MET A 446 6.31 25.14 -15.34
CA MET A 446 6.23 24.71 -16.74
C MET A 446 6.82 25.73 -17.73
N GLU A 447 7.01 26.99 -17.32
CA GLU A 447 7.77 27.98 -18.10
C GLU A 447 9.27 27.68 -18.12
N ARG A 448 9.79 26.99 -17.10
CA ARG A 448 11.18 26.57 -17.01
C ARG A 448 11.42 25.30 -17.82
N GLU A 449 12.38 25.35 -18.74
CA GLU A 449 12.62 24.28 -19.71
C GLU A 449 12.97 22.93 -19.07
N ASP A 450 13.88 22.91 -18.08
CA ASP A 450 14.30 21.67 -17.39
C ASP A 450 13.15 21.00 -16.62
N CYS A 451 12.29 21.77 -15.94
CA CYS A 451 11.12 21.28 -15.22
C CYS A 451 10.07 20.73 -16.18
N ARG A 452 9.84 21.42 -17.30
CA ARG A 452 8.92 20.95 -18.34
C ARG A 452 9.44 19.66 -19.00
N GLN A 453 10.74 19.59 -19.30
CA GLN A 453 11.36 18.36 -19.83
C GLN A 453 11.23 17.20 -18.86
N TYR A 454 11.52 17.44 -17.58
CA TYR A 454 11.35 16.43 -16.53
C TYR A 454 9.91 15.92 -16.42
N PHE A 455 8.92 16.83 -16.39
CA PHE A 455 7.51 16.47 -16.35
C PHE A 455 7.10 15.62 -17.57
N VAL A 456 7.46 16.04 -18.78
CA VAL A 456 7.12 15.32 -20.01
C VAL A 456 7.78 13.95 -20.04
N SER A 457 9.06 13.86 -19.66
CA SER A 457 9.78 12.59 -19.61
C SER A 457 9.17 11.63 -18.60
N TYR A 458 8.79 12.11 -17.41
CA TYR A 458 8.10 11.28 -16.43
C TYR A 458 6.71 10.83 -16.94
N VAL A 459 5.94 11.69 -17.63
CA VAL A 459 4.68 11.27 -18.28
C VAL A 459 4.93 10.20 -19.36
N CYS A 460 6.02 10.31 -20.12
CA CYS A 460 6.42 9.27 -21.08
C CYS A 460 6.79 7.95 -20.37
N ASP A 461 7.44 8.01 -19.22
CA ASP A 461 7.76 6.82 -18.43
C ASP A 461 6.50 6.14 -17.88
N LEU A 462 5.52 6.93 -17.44
CA LEU A 462 4.21 6.43 -17.02
C LEU A 462 3.52 5.69 -18.18
N LEU A 463 3.33 6.34 -19.34
CA LEU A 463 2.55 5.76 -20.45
C LEU A 463 3.22 4.54 -21.10
N ASN A 464 4.56 4.48 -21.09
CA ASN A 464 5.30 3.34 -21.66
C ASN A 464 5.54 2.21 -20.65
N GLY A 465 5.38 2.48 -19.36
CA GLY A 465 5.57 1.51 -18.29
C GLY A 465 4.25 1.20 -17.59
N VAL A 466 4.13 1.71 -16.37
CA VAL A 466 3.08 1.31 -15.41
C VAL A 466 1.66 1.72 -15.83
N TYR A 467 1.50 2.74 -16.66
CA TYR A 467 0.22 3.18 -17.19
C TYR A 467 -0.03 2.74 -18.64
N SER A 468 0.81 1.85 -19.18
CA SER A 468 0.52 1.20 -20.47
C SER A 468 -0.82 0.44 -20.42
N GLU A 469 -1.48 0.32 -21.58
CA GLU A 469 -2.73 -0.42 -21.73
C GLU A 469 -2.64 -1.84 -21.14
N GLU A 470 -1.54 -2.53 -21.43
CA GLU A 470 -1.27 -3.89 -20.97
C GLU A 470 -1.15 -3.95 -19.44
N ASN A 471 -0.29 -3.12 -18.83
CA ASN A 471 -0.09 -3.16 -17.39
C ASN A 471 -1.35 -2.73 -16.62
N VAL A 472 -2.05 -1.67 -17.06
CA VAL A 472 -3.31 -1.25 -16.42
C VAL A 472 -4.34 -2.37 -16.50
N SER A 473 -4.50 -3.01 -17.66
CA SER A 473 -5.44 -4.12 -17.83
C SER A 473 -5.12 -5.32 -16.94
N ASP A 474 -3.83 -5.66 -16.81
CA ASP A 474 -3.34 -6.74 -15.96
C ASP A 474 -3.55 -6.46 -14.47
N VAL A 475 -3.19 -5.27 -14.01
CA VAL A 475 -3.37 -4.86 -12.61
C VAL A 475 -4.85 -4.78 -12.26
N LEU A 476 -5.67 -4.15 -13.12
CA LEU A 476 -7.12 -4.10 -12.96
C LEU A 476 -7.73 -5.50 -12.90
N GLY A 477 -7.32 -6.40 -13.80
CA GLY A 477 -7.79 -7.79 -13.83
C GLY A 477 -7.45 -8.55 -12.55
N LYS A 478 -6.19 -8.44 -12.07
CA LYS A 478 -5.74 -9.04 -10.81
C LYS A 478 -6.54 -8.51 -9.62
N MET A 479 -6.68 -7.19 -9.50
CA MET A 479 -7.42 -6.55 -8.40
C MET A 479 -8.91 -6.87 -8.44
N HIS A 480 -9.53 -6.95 -9.62
CA HIS A 480 -10.91 -7.38 -9.78
C HIS A 480 -11.10 -8.84 -9.35
N GLN A 481 -10.14 -9.72 -9.67
CA GLN A 481 -10.17 -11.11 -9.21
C GLN A 481 -10.17 -11.17 -7.67
N LEU A 482 -9.28 -10.43 -7.00
CA LEU A 482 -9.12 -10.47 -5.53
C LEU A 482 -10.41 -10.17 -4.73
N ARG A 483 -11.42 -9.57 -5.38
CA ARG A 483 -12.71 -9.23 -4.77
C ARG A 483 -13.90 -9.89 -5.47
N LYS A 484 -13.67 -10.85 -6.37
CA LYS A 484 -14.71 -11.39 -7.25
C LYS A 484 -15.88 -12.02 -6.48
N ASN A 485 -15.60 -12.95 -5.58
CA ASN A 485 -16.66 -13.58 -4.79
C ASN A 485 -17.37 -12.58 -3.87
N GLU A 486 -16.65 -11.58 -3.38
CA GLU A 486 -17.21 -10.54 -2.52
C GLU A 486 -18.12 -9.59 -3.30
N MET A 487 -17.73 -9.17 -4.51
CA MET A 487 -18.59 -8.39 -5.40
C MET A 487 -19.86 -9.14 -5.78
N ARG A 488 -19.77 -10.45 -6.04
CA ARG A 488 -20.96 -11.28 -6.29
C ARG A 488 -21.93 -11.26 -5.11
N LYS A 489 -21.43 -11.43 -3.88
CA LYS A 489 -22.28 -11.33 -2.68
C LYS A 489 -22.83 -9.92 -2.51
N TYR A 490 -22.01 -8.90 -2.72
CA TYR A 490 -22.43 -7.50 -2.62
C TYR A 490 -23.62 -7.22 -3.56
N ILE A 491 -23.53 -7.62 -4.83
CA ILE A 491 -24.62 -7.46 -5.82
C ILE A 491 -25.90 -8.18 -5.37
N GLU A 492 -25.77 -9.42 -4.87
CA GLU A 492 -26.93 -10.17 -4.35
C GLU A 492 -27.59 -9.48 -3.15
N GLU A 493 -26.79 -8.92 -2.24
CA GLU A 493 -27.27 -8.24 -1.03
C GLU A 493 -27.78 -6.84 -1.31
N SER A 494 -27.19 -6.08 -2.24
CA SER A 494 -27.60 -4.70 -2.55
C SER A 494 -29.02 -4.61 -3.11
N ILE A 495 -29.52 -5.70 -3.71
CA ILE A 495 -30.92 -5.80 -4.17
C ILE A 495 -31.91 -5.86 -2.98
N ARG A 496 -31.46 -6.38 -1.82
CA ARG A 496 -32.33 -6.68 -0.67
C ARG A 496 -32.09 -5.74 0.50
N ASN A 497 -30.90 -5.14 0.58
CA ASN A 497 -30.47 -4.27 1.67
C ASN A 497 -30.35 -2.81 1.20
N PRO A 498 -31.27 -1.91 1.60
CA PRO A 498 -31.22 -0.50 1.21
C PRO A 498 -30.04 0.26 1.86
N GLU A 499 -29.31 -0.33 2.81
CA GLU A 499 -28.07 0.27 3.35
C GLU A 499 -26.87 0.11 2.42
N LEU A 500 -27.00 -0.65 1.32
CA LEU A 500 -25.96 -0.85 0.32
C LEU A 500 -26.38 -0.19 -1.00
N PRO A 501 -25.51 0.63 -1.62
CA PRO A 501 -25.75 1.11 -2.97
C PRO A 501 -25.99 -0.05 -3.95
N GLU A 502 -27.10 0.02 -4.69
CA GLU A 502 -27.48 -0.99 -5.67
C GLU A 502 -26.55 -0.95 -6.89
N ILE A 503 -26.03 -2.12 -7.29
CA ILE A 503 -25.24 -2.28 -8.52
C ILE A 503 -25.53 -3.65 -9.16
N GLY A 504 -25.46 -3.71 -10.49
CA GLY A 504 -25.58 -4.95 -11.26
C GLY A 504 -24.28 -5.36 -11.94
N GLU A 505 -24.08 -6.67 -12.12
CA GLU A 505 -22.90 -7.25 -12.79
C GLU A 505 -22.61 -6.65 -14.18
N PRO A 506 -23.60 -6.44 -15.08
CA PRO A 506 -23.32 -5.83 -16.39
C PRO A 506 -22.74 -4.41 -16.29
N TYR A 507 -23.23 -3.61 -15.33
CA TYR A 507 -22.73 -2.25 -15.17
C TYR A 507 -21.32 -2.22 -14.58
N LEU A 508 -21.03 -3.10 -13.61
CA LEU A 508 -19.69 -3.26 -13.07
C LEU A 508 -18.68 -3.63 -14.17
N GLU A 509 -19.03 -4.56 -15.06
CA GLU A 509 -18.18 -4.92 -16.20
C GLU A 509 -17.96 -3.75 -17.18
N MET A 510 -19.00 -2.95 -17.45
CA MET A 510 -18.87 -1.73 -18.24
C MET A 510 -17.91 -0.72 -17.60
N GLN A 511 -17.89 -0.63 -16.26
CA GLN A 511 -16.93 0.22 -15.53
C GLN A 511 -15.49 -0.31 -15.65
N MET A 512 -15.28 -1.64 -15.62
CA MET A 512 -13.94 -2.21 -15.86
C MET A 512 -13.47 -1.94 -17.29
N ASP A 513 -14.36 -2.07 -18.28
CA ASP A 513 -14.04 -1.75 -19.68
C ASP A 513 -13.81 -0.25 -19.90
N CYS A 514 -14.51 0.62 -19.18
CA CYS A 514 -14.27 2.06 -19.19
C CYS A 514 -12.84 2.42 -18.77
N ILE A 515 -12.32 1.79 -17.71
CA ILE A 515 -10.93 1.99 -17.27
C ILE A 515 -9.93 1.51 -18.33
N ARG A 516 -10.20 0.37 -18.99
CA ARG A 516 -9.35 -0.12 -20.10
C ARG A 516 -9.36 0.84 -21.29
N ALA A 517 -10.54 1.32 -21.67
CA ALA A 517 -10.70 2.31 -22.74
C ALA A 517 -9.95 3.62 -22.42
N TRP A 518 -9.87 4.01 -21.15
CA TRP A 518 -9.05 5.15 -20.73
C TRP A 518 -7.56 4.86 -20.92
N ALA A 519 -7.07 3.69 -20.51
CA ALA A 519 -5.66 3.31 -20.70
C ALA A 519 -5.26 3.23 -22.19
N GLU A 520 -6.20 2.83 -23.06
CA GLU A 520 -6.02 2.85 -24.53
C GLU A 520 -5.88 4.27 -25.11
N THR A 521 -6.61 5.25 -24.57
CA THR A 521 -6.76 6.59 -25.17
C THR A 521 -5.90 7.68 -24.52
N ALA A 522 -5.57 7.52 -23.24
CA ALA A 522 -4.76 8.49 -22.49
C ALA A 522 -3.35 8.73 -23.07
N PRO A 523 -2.60 7.72 -23.57
CA PRO A 523 -1.27 7.95 -24.14
C PRO A 523 -1.27 8.92 -25.32
N ASP A 524 -2.17 8.72 -26.29
CA ASP A 524 -2.28 9.57 -27.47
C ASP A 524 -2.74 10.99 -27.11
N SER A 525 -3.74 11.09 -26.22
CA SER A 525 -4.22 12.37 -25.70
C SER A 525 -3.09 13.19 -25.08
N MET A 526 -2.32 12.57 -24.18
CA MET A 526 -1.22 13.24 -23.47
C MET A 526 -0.07 13.61 -24.41
N LEU A 527 0.40 12.69 -25.24
CA LEU A 527 1.53 12.96 -26.16
C LEU A 527 1.20 14.08 -27.14
N GLU A 528 0.06 13.98 -27.83
CA GLU A 528 -0.32 14.98 -28.85
C GLU A 528 -0.69 16.33 -28.22
N GLY A 529 -1.34 16.29 -27.06
CA GLY A 529 -1.67 17.48 -26.30
C GLY A 529 -0.44 18.24 -25.81
N MET A 530 0.50 17.56 -25.14
CA MET A 530 1.76 18.15 -24.68
C MET A 530 2.60 18.68 -25.85
N ARG A 531 2.66 17.93 -26.96
CA ARG A 531 3.34 18.36 -28.19
C ARG A 531 2.82 19.70 -28.69
N LYS A 532 1.50 19.81 -28.88
CA LYS A 532 0.85 21.04 -29.34
C LYS A 532 0.99 22.19 -28.35
N LYS A 533 0.79 21.91 -27.05
CA LYS A 533 0.77 22.91 -25.99
C LYS A 533 2.12 23.62 -25.85
N TRP A 534 3.20 22.85 -25.83
CA TRP A 534 4.54 23.37 -25.57
C TRP A 534 5.41 23.49 -26.81
N GLY A 535 4.85 23.21 -27.99
CA GLY A 535 5.59 23.26 -29.26
C GLY A 535 6.79 22.31 -29.27
N LEU A 536 6.64 21.14 -28.63
CA LEU A 536 7.65 20.08 -28.67
C LEU A 536 7.71 19.47 -30.07
N GLY A 537 8.78 18.74 -30.35
CA GLY A 537 8.98 18.15 -31.67
C GLY A 537 8.11 16.91 -31.92
N GLU A 538 8.51 16.08 -32.88
CA GLU A 538 7.70 14.95 -33.31
C GLU A 538 7.62 13.83 -32.24
N ILE A 539 6.51 13.09 -32.27
CA ILE A 539 6.39 11.84 -31.52
C ILE A 539 7.21 10.79 -32.26
N TYR A 540 8.13 10.13 -31.55
CA TYR A 540 8.96 9.07 -32.10
C TYR A 540 8.83 7.80 -31.26
N THR A 541 9.23 6.67 -31.86
CA THR A 541 9.16 5.35 -31.20
C THR A 541 10.57 4.81 -30.97
N ILE A 542 10.84 4.34 -29.76
CA ILE A 542 12.03 3.57 -29.41
C ILE A 542 11.68 2.10 -29.47
N TYR A 543 12.44 1.34 -30.25
CA TYR A 543 12.50 -0.12 -30.17
C TYR A 543 13.82 -0.49 -29.52
N LEU A 544 13.77 -1.04 -28.31
CA LEU A 544 14.93 -1.42 -27.54
C LEU A 544 15.04 -2.94 -27.50
N HIS A 545 16.20 -3.45 -27.88
CA HIS A 545 16.53 -4.87 -27.81
C HIS A 545 17.61 -5.13 -26.76
N LEU A 546 17.28 -6.02 -25.83
CA LEU A 546 18.13 -6.47 -24.73
C LEU A 546 18.38 -7.96 -24.86
N LYS A 547 19.54 -8.42 -24.38
CA LYS A 547 19.74 -9.86 -24.19
C LYS A 547 18.94 -10.34 -23.00
N ASP A 548 18.47 -11.59 -23.06
CA ASP A 548 17.85 -12.25 -21.91
C ASP A 548 18.74 -12.10 -20.68
N GLY A 549 18.16 -11.57 -19.63
CA GLY A 549 18.89 -11.36 -18.40
C GLY A 549 19.70 -10.06 -18.35
N GLU A 550 19.34 -9.02 -19.11
CA GLU A 550 19.90 -7.67 -18.99
C GLU A 550 18.80 -6.63 -18.87
N GLY A 551 19.18 -5.43 -18.45
CA GLY A 551 18.28 -4.30 -18.35
C GLY A 551 18.86 -3.04 -18.97
N ALA A 552 17.98 -2.09 -19.22
CA ALA A 552 18.31 -0.72 -19.57
C ALA A 552 17.25 0.22 -19.01
N ALA A 553 17.64 1.46 -18.73
CA ALA A 553 16.73 2.53 -18.41
C ALA A 553 16.50 3.39 -19.64
N VAL A 554 15.24 3.74 -19.89
CA VAL A 554 14.84 4.85 -20.76
C VAL A 554 14.26 5.92 -19.83
N ASN A 555 14.98 7.02 -19.65
CA ASN A 555 14.74 7.99 -18.57
C ASN A 555 14.73 7.31 -17.18
N GLY A 556 13.61 7.40 -16.44
CA GLY A 556 13.40 6.71 -15.16
C GLY A 556 12.82 5.29 -15.31
N LEU A 557 12.32 4.91 -16.49
CA LEU A 557 11.74 3.59 -16.73
C LEU A 557 12.83 2.53 -16.89
N THR A 558 12.89 1.57 -15.97
CA THR A 558 13.76 0.39 -16.11
C THR A 558 13.06 -0.69 -16.93
N VAL A 559 13.63 -1.04 -18.07
CA VAL A 559 13.21 -2.10 -18.99
C VAL A 559 14.09 -3.32 -18.78
N THR A 560 13.46 -4.46 -18.56
CA THR A 560 14.13 -5.77 -18.38
C THR A 560 13.68 -6.83 -19.37
N GLU A 561 12.65 -6.51 -20.16
CA GLU A 561 12.15 -7.40 -21.21
C GLU A 561 13.10 -7.38 -22.41
N PRO A 562 13.32 -8.52 -23.10
CA PRO A 562 14.23 -8.60 -24.24
C PRO A 562 13.87 -7.68 -25.40
N GLU A 563 12.59 -7.34 -25.54
CA GLU A 563 12.07 -6.40 -26.52
C GLU A 563 11.16 -5.40 -25.82
N PHE A 564 11.38 -4.11 -26.09
CA PHE A 564 10.56 -3.02 -25.60
C PHE A 564 10.24 -2.06 -26.73
N THR A 565 9.00 -1.58 -26.73
CA THR A 565 8.53 -0.52 -27.64
C THR A 565 7.92 0.60 -26.81
N GLY A 566 8.44 1.82 -26.96
CA GLY A 566 7.96 2.99 -26.24
C GLY A 566 7.86 4.22 -27.13
N ARG A 567 6.97 5.15 -26.79
CA ARG A 567 6.71 6.39 -27.52
C ARG A 567 7.12 7.60 -26.69
N TYR A 568 7.84 8.53 -27.32
CA TYR A 568 8.44 9.69 -26.69
C TYR A 568 8.29 10.93 -27.58
N LEU A 569 8.63 12.11 -27.07
CA LEU A 569 8.60 13.39 -27.78
C LEU A 569 10.00 13.92 -27.99
N SER A 570 10.36 14.36 -29.21
CA SER A 570 11.64 15.04 -29.37
C SER A 570 11.64 16.38 -28.63
N GLY A 571 12.78 16.73 -28.04
CA GLY A 571 12.93 17.92 -27.19
C GLY A 571 12.61 17.73 -25.70
N CYS A 572 12.23 16.52 -25.23
CA CYS A 572 12.07 16.23 -23.80
C CYS A 572 13.33 15.67 -23.11
N GLY A 573 14.45 15.54 -23.83
CA GLY A 573 15.72 15.06 -23.27
C GLY A 573 15.69 13.59 -22.87
N THR A 574 15.19 12.72 -23.74
CA THR A 574 15.13 11.28 -23.46
C THR A 574 16.55 10.70 -23.36
N VAL A 575 16.82 9.82 -22.39
CA VAL A 575 18.15 9.23 -22.17
C VAL A 575 18.08 7.70 -22.08
N LEU A 576 18.97 7.01 -22.77
CA LEU A 576 19.20 5.56 -22.64
C LEU A 576 20.40 5.30 -21.70
N LYS A 577 20.26 4.34 -20.80
CA LYS A 577 21.34 3.92 -19.87
C LYS A 577 21.31 2.42 -19.59
N PRO A 578 22.44 1.70 -19.54
CA PRO A 578 22.41 0.27 -19.25
C PRO A 578 22.12 0.02 -17.76
N VAL A 579 21.32 -1.00 -17.46
CA VAL A 579 21.05 -1.51 -16.11
C VAL A 579 21.54 -2.95 -16.08
N LEU A 580 22.81 -3.12 -15.71
CA LEU A 580 23.50 -4.39 -15.89
C LEU A 580 23.53 -5.21 -14.60
N PRO A 581 23.21 -6.51 -14.67
CA PRO A 581 23.38 -7.40 -13.53
C PRO A 581 24.86 -7.59 -13.19
N SER A 582 25.11 -8.13 -12.00
CA SER A 582 26.46 -8.54 -11.59
C SER A 582 27.06 -9.54 -12.59
N GLY A 583 28.34 -9.37 -12.93
CA GLY A 583 29.04 -10.22 -13.91
C GLY A 583 28.87 -9.78 -15.37
N ARG A 584 28.12 -8.71 -15.66
CA ARG A 584 28.08 -8.07 -16.98
C ARG A 584 28.81 -6.74 -16.97
N LYS A 585 29.28 -6.32 -18.13
CA LYS A 585 29.80 -4.97 -18.35
C LYS A 585 29.33 -4.42 -19.69
N PHE A 586 29.15 -3.11 -19.72
CA PHE A 586 28.77 -2.36 -20.90
C PHE A 586 29.88 -2.44 -21.95
N VAL A 587 29.49 -2.55 -23.22
CA VAL A 587 30.40 -2.50 -24.37
C VAL A 587 30.08 -1.31 -25.26
N CYS A 588 28.84 -1.23 -25.75
CA CYS A 588 28.37 -0.13 -26.58
C CYS A 588 26.84 -0.20 -26.75
N TRP A 589 26.27 0.90 -27.21
CA TRP A 589 24.96 0.92 -27.86
C TRP A 589 25.15 0.84 -29.38
N GLU A 590 24.23 0.16 -30.06
CA GLU A 590 24.02 0.33 -31.51
C GLU A 590 22.66 0.97 -31.70
N ILE A 591 22.62 2.16 -32.29
CA ILE A 591 21.40 2.93 -32.53
C ILE A 591 21.30 3.20 -34.03
N ASN A 592 20.25 2.69 -34.67
CA ASN A 592 20.02 2.79 -36.12
C ASN A 592 21.27 2.45 -36.97
N GLY A 593 22.04 1.45 -36.53
CA GLY A 593 23.27 0.99 -37.20
C GLY A 593 24.54 1.79 -36.90
N GLU A 594 24.46 2.87 -36.11
CA GLU A 594 25.61 3.60 -35.60
C GLU A 594 26.00 3.14 -34.20
N ARG A 595 27.30 3.13 -33.89
CA ARG A 595 27.84 2.62 -32.63
C ARG A 595 28.22 3.76 -31.69
N TYR A 596 27.78 3.66 -30.44
CA TYR A 596 28.06 4.62 -29.37
C TYR A 596 28.76 3.93 -28.19
N GLU A 597 29.85 4.51 -27.70
CA GLU A 597 30.68 3.93 -26.62
C GLU A 597 30.41 4.57 -25.26
N GLU A 598 29.57 5.60 -25.22
CA GLU A 598 29.07 6.22 -24.00
C GLU A 598 27.99 5.35 -23.35
N GLU A 599 28.02 5.20 -22.03
CA GLU A 599 27.01 4.44 -21.30
C GLU A 599 25.64 5.12 -21.31
N GLU A 600 25.63 6.45 -21.17
CA GLU A 600 24.41 7.27 -21.18
C GLU A 600 24.29 7.99 -22.52
N ILE A 601 23.20 7.74 -23.25
CA ILE A 601 22.96 8.31 -24.58
C ILE A 601 21.72 9.22 -24.52
N PRO A 602 21.88 10.55 -24.62
CA PRO A 602 20.76 11.43 -24.91
C PRO A 602 20.27 11.19 -26.34
N VAL A 603 18.97 10.98 -26.49
CA VAL A 603 18.32 10.78 -27.78
C VAL A 603 18.06 12.14 -28.42
N GLU A 604 18.73 12.37 -29.54
CA GLU A 604 18.60 13.59 -30.34
C GLU A 604 17.79 13.31 -31.61
N GLU A 605 17.16 14.35 -32.17
CA GLU A 605 16.29 14.22 -33.36
C GLU A 605 17.05 13.67 -34.58
N GLU A 606 18.34 13.98 -34.72
CA GLU A 606 19.18 13.49 -35.81
C GLU A 606 19.48 12.00 -35.74
N MET A 607 19.28 11.36 -34.58
CA MET A 607 19.45 9.91 -34.43
C MET A 607 18.25 9.13 -34.98
N LEU A 608 17.13 9.79 -35.25
CA LEU A 608 15.87 9.16 -35.64
C LEU A 608 15.83 8.90 -37.15
N GLU A 609 15.42 7.69 -37.55
CA GLU A 609 15.10 7.35 -38.94
C GLU A 609 13.59 7.24 -39.10
N ASP A 610 12.97 8.15 -39.85
CA ASP A 610 11.51 8.21 -40.06
C ASP A 610 10.69 8.18 -38.75
N GLY A 611 11.19 8.84 -37.69
CA GLY A 611 10.54 8.89 -36.37
C GLY A 611 10.74 7.62 -35.54
N ILE A 612 11.76 6.81 -35.86
CA ILE A 612 12.07 5.56 -35.17
C ILE A 612 13.53 5.54 -34.69
N LEU A 613 13.72 5.03 -33.49
CA LEU A 613 15.03 4.72 -32.90
C LEU A 613 15.08 3.23 -32.57
N TYR A 614 15.88 2.46 -33.31
CA TYR A 614 16.21 1.08 -32.96
C TYR A 614 17.50 1.06 -32.15
N ALA A 615 17.42 0.70 -30.88
CA ALA A 615 18.56 0.58 -29.97
C ALA A 615 18.83 -0.89 -29.60
N VAL A 616 20.09 -1.29 -29.65
CA VAL A 616 20.55 -2.59 -29.15
C VAL A 616 21.64 -2.36 -28.10
N LEU A 617 21.44 -2.93 -26.91
CA LEU A 617 22.45 -2.91 -25.86
C LEU A 617 23.45 -4.06 -26.06
N TYR A 618 24.72 -3.72 -26.27
CA TYR A 618 25.79 -4.71 -26.27
C TYR A 618 26.55 -4.71 -24.95
N THR A 619 26.60 -5.90 -24.38
CA THR A 619 27.32 -6.23 -23.16
C THR A 619 28.24 -7.42 -23.40
N GLU A 620 29.24 -7.55 -22.54
CA GLU A 620 30.07 -8.73 -22.47
C GLU A 620 30.22 -9.22 -21.03
N GLU A 621 30.68 -10.45 -20.89
CA GLU A 621 30.92 -11.04 -19.58
C GLU A 621 32.11 -10.35 -18.90
N LYS A 622 31.96 -10.17 -17.60
CA LYS A 622 33.02 -9.77 -16.67
C LYS A 622 33.18 -10.90 -15.67
N ASP A 623 34.31 -10.95 -14.96
CA ASP A 623 34.53 -11.86 -13.83
C ASP A 623 33.41 -11.69 -12.78
N GLY A 624 32.32 -12.45 -12.96
CA GLY A 624 31.28 -12.68 -11.98
C GLY A 624 31.75 -13.68 -10.94
N GLY A 625 30.90 -13.97 -9.96
CA GLY A 625 31.24 -14.90 -8.91
C GLY A 625 30.02 -15.53 -8.26
N LEU A 626 30.27 -16.22 -7.17
CA LEU A 626 29.23 -16.63 -6.24
C LEU A 626 28.74 -15.40 -5.48
N GLU A 627 27.42 -15.23 -5.39
CA GLU A 627 26.77 -14.14 -4.64
C GLU A 627 25.72 -14.67 -3.65
N LEU A 628 25.31 -13.82 -2.71
CA LEU A 628 24.09 -14.01 -1.92
C LEU A 628 22.88 -13.69 -2.79
N SER A 629 21.93 -14.62 -2.92
CA SER A 629 20.72 -14.41 -3.74
C SER A 629 19.42 -14.49 -2.94
N GLU A 630 19.40 -15.25 -1.85
CA GLU A 630 18.20 -15.42 -1.02
C GLU A 630 18.56 -15.80 0.41
N ILE A 631 17.80 -15.30 1.38
CA ILE A 631 17.97 -15.61 2.79
C ILE A 631 16.61 -15.84 3.46
N LYS A 632 16.52 -16.89 4.27
CA LYS A 632 15.40 -17.13 5.19
C LYS A 632 15.91 -17.15 6.63
N ALA A 633 15.39 -16.26 7.49
CA ALA A 633 15.90 -16.08 8.85
C ALA A 633 14.83 -16.04 9.96
N LYS A 634 13.55 -16.27 9.63
CA LYS A 634 12.42 -16.27 10.58
C LYS A 634 11.77 -17.66 10.60
N GLY A 635 11.78 -18.32 11.77
CA GLY A 635 11.14 -19.62 12.01
C GLY A 635 12.11 -20.80 12.22
N LYS A 636 11.70 -21.99 11.78
CA LYS A 636 12.51 -23.21 11.78
C LYS A 636 12.96 -23.47 10.34
N GLY A 637 14.26 -23.58 10.09
CA GLY A 637 14.78 -23.80 8.74
C GLY A 637 15.50 -22.61 8.11
N ASP A 638 16.33 -21.86 8.86
CA ASP A 638 17.07 -20.75 8.27
C ASP A 638 18.10 -21.23 7.25
N TYR A 639 18.18 -20.57 6.10
CA TYR A 639 19.13 -20.88 5.05
C TYR A 639 19.62 -19.64 4.31
N ILE A 640 20.74 -19.82 3.62
CA ILE A 640 21.33 -18.87 2.68
C ILE A 640 21.42 -19.57 1.32
N LEU A 641 20.87 -18.96 0.27
CA LEU A 641 21.03 -19.40 -1.09
C LEU A 641 22.19 -18.62 -1.73
N LEU A 642 23.14 -19.37 -2.30
CA LEU A 642 24.25 -18.81 -3.05
C LEU A 642 24.11 -19.18 -4.52
N THR A 643 24.26 -18.22 -5.42
CA THR A 643 24.08 -18.44 -6.86
C THR A 643 25.32 -18.07 -7.64
N ASN A 644 25.71 -18.91 -8.60
CA ASN A 644 26.78 -18.57 -9.56
C ASN A 644 26.24 -17.60 -10.60
N ARG A 645 26.72 -16.36 -10.59
CA ARG A 645 26.36 -15.32 -11.57
C ARG A 645 27.44 -15.04 -12.60
N SER A 646 28.50 -15.83 -12.64
CA SER A 646 29.43 -15.78 -13.76
C SER A 646 28.82 -16.47 -14.98
N GLY A 647 29.24 -16.06 -16.18
CA GLY A 647 28.87 -16.75 -17.43
C GLY A 647 29.57 -18.09 -17.62
N GLU A 648 30.42 -18.50 -16.67
CA GLU A 648 31.17 -19.75 -16.71
C GLU A 648 30.89 -20.64 -15.49
N ALA A 649 31.35 -21.88 -15.55
CA ALA A 649 31.25 -22.80 -14.41
C ALA A 649 32.19 -22.37 -13.27
N LEU A 650 31.67 -22.26 -12.05
CA LEU A 650 32.40 -21.75 -10.89
C LEU A 650 32.72 -22.86 -9.89
N ASP A 651 34.01 -23.00 -9.53
CA ASP A 651 34.45 -23.86 -8.43
C ASP A 651 34.27 -23.12 -7.10
N THR A 652 33.48 -23.68 -6.18
CA THR A 652 33.23 -23.09 -4.85
C THR A 652 34.44 -23.19 -3.92
N TYR A 653 35.53 -23.83 -4.35
CA TYR A 653 36.76 -23.94 -3.57
C TYR A 653 37.30 -22.58 -3.12
N GLY A 654 37.54 -22.42 -1.83
CA GLY A 654 38.08 -21.19 -1.23
C GLY A 654 37.01 -20.17 -0.83
N TYR A 655 35.76 -20.34 -1.25
CA TYR A 655 34.64 -19.54 -0.76
C TYR A 655 34.28 -19.93 0.68
N TYR A 656 33.84 -18.97 1.47
CA TYR A 656 33.37 -19.19 2.83
C TYR A 656 32.32 -18.17 3.26
N LEU A 657 31.47 -18.60 4.20
CA LEU A 657 30.48 -17.76 4.87
C LEU A 657 30.88 -17.49 6.32
N MET A 658 30.52 -16.31 6.82
CA MET A 658 30.63 -15.95 8.23
C MET A 658 29.52 -14.97 8.62
N ASP A 659 29.14 -14.97 9.90
CA ASP A 659 28.26 -13.97 10.52
C ASP A 659 29.04 -12.89 11.28
N LYS A 660 30.36 -13.08 11.45
CA LYS A 660 31.31 -12.17 12.11
C LYS A 660 32.70 -12.36 11.55
N GLU A 661 33.48 -11.29 11.50
CA GLU A 661 34.91 -11.32 11.14
C GLU A 661 35.78 -11.94 12.25
N LYS A 662 35.55 -13.22 12.52
CA LYS A 662 36.29 -14.02 13.50
C LYS A 662 36.59 -15.38 12.89
N VAL A 663 37.81 -15.87 13.09
CA VAL A 663 38.26 -17.15 12.53
C VAL A 663 37.35 -18.32 12.91
N SER A 664 36.78 -18.33 14.11
CA SER A 664 35.85 -19.37 14.57
C SER A 664 34.49 -19.37 13.86
N HIS A 665 34.17 -18.32 13.12
CA HIS A 665 32.92 -18.16 12.35
C HIS A 665 33.11 -18.41 10.85
N ILE A 666 34.33 -18.72 10.40
CA ILE A 666 34.59 -19.09 9.01
C ILE A 666 34.03 -20.48 8.73
N ASN A 667 33.13 -20.57 7.76
CA ASN A 667 32.60 -21.83 7.24
C ASN A 667 32.96 -21.94 5.75
N TYR A 668 34.04 -22.65 5.42
CA TYR A 668 34.43 -22.92 4.03
C TYR A 668 33.39 -23.77 3.32
N LEU A 669 33.02 -23.36 2.10
CA LEU A 669 32.12 -24.12 1.26
C LEU A 669 32.75 -25.46 0.88
N LYS A 670 31.93 -26.52 0.88
CA LYS A 670 32.35 -27.79 0.27
C LYS A 670 32.61 -27.53 -1.22
N LYS A 671 33.67 -28.15 -1.75
CA LYS A 671 34.02 -28.06 -3.16
C LYS A 671 32.92 -28.66 -4.03
N THR A 672 32.40 -27.88 -4.95
CA THR A 672 31.52 -28.28 -6.05
C THR A 672 31.73 -27.33 -7.23
N ILE A 673 31.25 -27.71 -8.41
CA ILE A 673 31.25 -26.86 -9.60
C ILE A 673 29.79 -26.47 -9.85
N LEU A 674 29.53 -25.18 -9.95
CA LEU A 674 28.20 -24.63 -10.26
C LEU A 674 28.17 -24.14 -11.70
N ALA A 675 27.20 -24.58 -12.48
CA ALA A 675 26.92 -24.00 -13.80
C ALA A 675 26.46 -22.53 -13.65
N PRO A 676 26.53 -21.71 -14.71
CA PRO A 676 25.92 -20.38 -14.72
C PRO A 676 24.43 -20.45 -14.28
N GLY A 677 24.04 -19.62 -13.32
CA GLY A 677 22.70 -19.59 -12.75
C GLY A 677 22.38 -20.69 -11.73
N GLU A 678 23.28 -21.66 -11.50
CA GLU A 678 23.05 -22.71 -10.52
C GLU A 678 23.22 -22.18 -9.08
N SER A 679 22.32 -22.62 -8.20
CA SER A 679 22.29 -22.21 -6.79
C SER A 679 22.57 -23.37 -5.84
N ILE A 680 23.18 -23.07 -4.70
CA ILE A 680 23.33 -24.00 -3.57
C ILE A 680 22.65 -23.46 -2.32
N LEU A 681 21.85 -24.32 -1.68
CA LEU A 681 21.25 -24.02 -0.38
C LEU A 681 22.23 -24.38 0.74
N VAL A 682 22.59 -23.37 1.54
CA VAL A 682 23.41 -23.52 2.74
C VAL A 682 22.52 -23.36 3.96
N GLY A 683 22.29 -24.47 4.68
CA GLY A 683 21.48 -24.46 5.89
C GLY A 683 22.22 -23.81 7.07
N CYS A 684 21.51 -23.11 7.93
CA CYS A 684 22.06 -22.64 9.19
C CYS A 684 21.99 -23.72 10.28
N ARG A 685 22.46 -23.41 11.50
CA ARG A 685 22.53 -24.38 12.60
C ARG A 685 21.13 -24.93 12.97
N ASN A 686 20.07 -24.14 12.85
CA ASN A 686 18.67 -24.55 13.06
C ASN A 686 17.98 -25.12 11.80
N TYR A 687 18.70 -25.33 10.70
CA TYR A 687 18.13 -25.90 9.50
C TYR A 687 17.83 -27.39 9.68
N GLU A 688 16.57 -27.79 9.54
CA GLU A 688 16.12 -29.17 9.74
C GLU A 688 15.97 -29.95 8.41
N GLY A 689 15.97 -29.27 7.26
CA GLY A 689 15.88 -29.89 5.94
C GLY A 689 17.09 -30.77 5.59
N THR A 690 16.87 -31.73 4.70
CA THR A 690 17.88 -32.70 4.21
C THR A 690 18.49 -32.31 2.86
N ASP A 691 17.96 -31.27 2.25
CA ASP A 691 18.28 -30.69 0.94
C ASP A 691 19.43 -29.67 0.99
N ALA A 692 19.89 -29.28 2.18
CA ALA A 692 21.05 -28.40 2.32
C ALA A 692 22.35 -29.05 1.83
N PHE A 693 23.06 -28.34 0.94
CA PHE A 693 24.38 -28.71 0.44
C PHE A 693 25.41 -28.87 1.58
N MET A 694 25.35 -27.95 2.54
CA MET A 694 26.09 -28.00 3.80
C MET A 694 25.38 -27.18 4.87
N LYS A 695 25.89 -27.26 6.12
CA LYS A 695 25.42 -26.43 7.22
C LYS A 695 26.53 -25.53 7.76
N VAL A 696 26.20 -24.28 8.06
CA VAL A 696 27.08 -23.35 8.77
C VAL A 696 26.89 -23.46 10.29
N ASN A 697 27.89 -22.99 11.04
CA ASN A 697 27.90 -23.09 12.50
C ASN A 697 27.13 -21.98 13.24
N PHE A 698 26.49 -21.06 12.51
CA PHE A 698 25.71 -19.93 13.05
C PHE A 698 24.23 -19.97 12.64
N ASN A 699 23.42 -19.14 13.29
CA ASN A 699 22.02 -18.87 12.93
C ASN A 699 21.90 -17.42 12.48
N LEU A 700 20.87 -17.15 11.69
CA LEU A 700 20.56 -15.82 11.22
C LEU A 700 19.75 -15.08 12.27
N LYS A 701 20.08 -13.80 12.49
CA LYS A 701 19.37 -12.93 13.42
C LYS A 701 19.36 -11.54 12.86
N LYS A 702 18.31 -10.78 13.18
CA LYS A 702 18.24 -9.33 12.97
C LYS A 702 19.56 -8.64 13.34
N GLU A 703 19.98 -7.67 12.53
CA GLU A 703 21.18 -6.84 12.67
C GLU A 703 22.52 -7.59 12.56
N ASN A 704 22.53 -8.91 12.43
CA ASN A 704 23.76 -9.63 12.10
C ASN A 704 24.07 -9.48 10.60
N GLU A 705 25.36 -9.51 10.27
CA GLU A 705 25.79 -9.61 8.88
C GLU A 705 25.81 -11.06 8.41
N VAL A 706 25.55 -11.28 7.13
CA VAL A 706 25.99 -12.44 6.38
C VAL A 706 27.07 -11.97 5.42
N ILE A 707 28.26 -12.54 5.55
CA ILE A 707 29.43 -12.15 4.76
C ILE A 707 29.82 -13.32 3.89
N LEU A 708 29.81 -13.09 2.57
CA LEU A 708 30.38 -13.99 1.57
C LEU A 708 31.78 -13.52 1.20
N ALA A 709 32.75 -14.42 1.24
CA ALA A 709 34.14 -14.10 0.95
C ALA A 709 34.83 -15.28 0.26
N CYS A 710 35.97 -14.99 -0.39
CA CYS A 710 36.79 -15.99 -1.05
C CYS A 710 38.27 -15.80 -0.71
N ALA A 711 38.95 -16.89 -0.39
CA ALA A 711 40.38 -16.90 -0.08
C ALA A 711 41.19 -16.30 -1.23
N GLY A 712 41.95 -15.23 -0.96
CA GLY A 712 42.74 -14.50 -1.95
C GLY A 712 42.01 -13.36 -2.66
N LYS A 713 40.67 -13.36 -2.71
CA LYS A 713 39.87 -12.23 -3.22
C LYS A 713 39.35 -11.31 -2.10
N GLY A 714 39.29 -11.81 -0.86
CA GLY A 714 38.74 -11.06 0.27
C GLY A 714 37.21 -11.17 0.34
N ILE A 715 36.57 -10.13 0.88
CA ILE A 715 35.12 -10.07 1.03
C ILE A 715 34.49 -9.73 -0.32
N ILE A 716 33.51 -10.53 -0.71
CA ILE A 716 32.78 -10.40 -1.97
C ILE A 716 31.52 -9.59 -1.71
N GLU A 717 30.76 -9.97 -0.70
CA GLU A 717 29.47 -9.35 -0.39
C GLU A 717 29.23 -9.35 1.12
N ARG A 718 28.55 -8.30 1.60
CA ARG A 718 28.05 -8.19 2.96
C ARG A 718 26.58 -7.84 2.90
N LEU A 719 25.79 -8.53 3.70
CA LEU A 719 24.38 -8.23 3.87
C LEU A 719 24.04 -8.16 5.35
N THR A 720 23.62 -6.99 5.81
CA THR A 720 23.04 -6.84 7.15
C THR A 720 21.60 -7.33 7.13
N LEU A 721 21.27 -8.30 7.98
CA LEU A 721 19.94 -8.89 8.02
C LEU A 721 18.94 -7.94 8.68
N PRO A 722 17.80 -7.66 8.02
CA PRO A 722 16.80 -6.79 8.59
C PRO A 722 15.90 -7.53 9.60
N ASP A 723 14.95 -6.79 10.16
CA ASP A 723 13.90 -7.37 11.02
C ASP A 723 12.72 -7.82 10.17
N PHE A 724 12.73 -9.08 9.77
CA PHE A 724 11.71 -9.67 8.89
C PHE A 724 10.29 -9.43 9.45
N GLY A 725 9.41 -8.82 8.67
CA GLY A 725 8.02 -8.58 9.03
C GLY A 725 7.18 -9.86 8.97
N MET A 726 7.45 -10.74 8.01
CA MET A 726 6.62 -11.92 7.74
C MET A 726 7.17 -13.17 8.45
N GLU A 727 6.32 -13.91 9.19
CA GLU A 727 6.77 -15.14 9.88
C GLU A 727 7.34 -16.20 8.92
N ARG A 728 6.83 -16.26 7.70
CA ARG A 728 7.31 -17.12 6.61
C ARG A 728 7.91 -16.29 5.46
N GLY A 729 8.54 -15.16 5.77
CA GLY A 729 9.20 -14.31 4.77
C GLY A 729 10.52 -14.91 4.26
N VAL A 730 10.87 -14.54 3.04
CA VAL A 730 12.16 -14.80 2.42
C VAL A 730 12.71 -13.48 1.88
N TYR A 731 13.97 -13.17 2.17
CA TYR A 731 14.63 -11.97 1.70
C TYR A 731 15.41 -12.30 0.43
N ARG A 732 14.98 -11.74 -0.70
CA ARG A 732 15.49 -12.08 -2.02
C ARG A 732 16.13 -10.87 -2.68
N LYS A 733 17.21 -11.11 -3.41
CA LYS A 733 17.89 -10.11 -4.23
C LYS A 733 17.35 -10.14 -5.64
N ASP A 734 16.82 -9.02 -6.12
CA ASP A 734 16.57 -8.81 -7.54
C ASP A 734 17.92 -8.80 -8.27
N TRP A 735 18.07 -9.69 -9.24
CA TRP A 735 19.37 -9.98 -9.82
C TRP A 735 19.79 -8.95 -10.89
N ILE A 736 18.86 -8.15 -11.42
CA ILE A 736 19.12 -7.07 -12.37
C ILE A 736 19.50 -5.80 -11.61
N THR A 737 18.64 -5.38 -10.68
CA THR A 737 18.76 -4.12 -9.94
C THR A 737 19.68 -4.25 -8.72
N GLY A 738 19.86 -5.47 -8.20
CA GLY A 738 20.65 -5.74 -6.99
C GLY A 738 19.91 -5.44 -5.68
N ASN A 739 18.65 -5.00 -5.75
CA ASN A 739 17.86 -4.62 -4.58
C ASN A 739 17.35 -5.83 -3.79
N TRP A 740 17.34 -5.74 -2.46
CA TRP A 740 16.82 -6.80 -1.60
C TRP A 740 15.42 -6.49 -1.08
N GLN A 741 14.52 -7.47 -1.11
CA GLN A 741 13.13 -7.33 -0.66
C GLN A 741 12.62 -8.59 0.05
N GLU A 742 11.73 -8.42 1.03
CA GLU A 742 11.10 -9.54 1.75
C GLU A 742 9.82 -10.03 1.03
N GLU A 743 9.80 -11.25 0.55
CA GLU A 743 8.65 -11.86 -0.13
C GLU A 743 7.97 -12.89 0.78
N ARG A 744 6.64 -13.07 0.62
CA ARG A 744 5.95 -14.21 1.24
C ARG A 744 6.50 -15.49 0.61
N TRP A 745 6.90 -16.46 1.43
CA TRP A 745 7.27 -17.77 0.92
C TRP A 745 6.07 -18.47 0.30
N GLN A 746 6.08 -18.69 -1.01
CA GLN A 746 5.16 -19.57 -1.71
C GLN A 746 5.77 -20.98 -1.80
N PRO A 747 5.01 -22.06 -1.48
CA PRO A 747 5.49 -23.44 -1.57
C PRO A 747 5.90 -23.86 -2.99
N ASP A 748 5.35 -23.18 -3.98
CA ASP A 748 5.59 -23.26 -5.41
C ASP A 748 6.20 -21.93 -5.85
N GLY A 749 7.47 -21.95 -6.27
CA GLY A 749 8.20 -20.76 -6.72
C GLY A 749 7.71 -20.21 -8.06
N THR A 750 6.44 -19.81 -8.13
CA THR A 750 5.86 -18.98 -9.19
C THR A 750 5.53 -17.61 -8.67
#